data_AF-A0A961CJ11-F1
#
_entry.id   AF-A0A961CJ11-F1
#
_cell.length_a   1.000
_cell.length_b   1.000
_cell.length_c   1.000
_cell.angle_alpha   90.00
_cell.angle_beta   90.00
_cell.angle_gamma   90.00
#
_symmetry.space_group_name_H-M   'P 1'
#
loop_
_entity.id
_entity.type
_entity.pdbx_description
1 polymer ?
#
loop_
_entity_poly.entity_id
_entity_poly.type
_entity_poly.pdbx_seq_one_letter_code
_entity_poly.pdbx_strand_id
1 'polypeptide(L)'
;MTEWLSDLPANPVSEWLSGALLLVRRELFNQSPDIDPVQQWSDGQLIGDLRAVDAELETLLYSVAEAPKYGSLEVSPLGLYTYTPNADAAQEDSFVILVSDGPGGRNVVDPAETGQTAAALTLQNLSGADVAPNGSLPSCVSAKDCSGLDLAGVNLSNQNLAAVKFVGTDLTFAVLDGANLQSADFTTADLNGTKLAGADLTRATLTGADLTGKNLTGTVLTGADLTRANLTATNLRGKVLTGTVLTGATLAGADLTGQDLSGKDLSGTNLTGAPLGGANLSDAILVGAKLGGAQLDGVTGLGSAQLSRADLTGTDLTGQNLSGADLTGTILASANLTNANLASAVLTNANLSRAILTDADLTRAVLQGATLTDVKGFATSTLTGADLTGQDLSGLTLAGKDLTGTVLTGTNLSGSGLADANLTGANLTDANLANAAVTNANLNGATLTGATLTGISDGDLRSAVLTNANLTGAQLNNRDLTGENLTGATLTGANLSGTTLTNAVLTDAVLNNANLANANLTGANLDKVTLAGASLTGADLTGATLTGANLDNADLTGANLTTATLRGASYAGAILSKVTWSDTVCSDGTSLSNGVGCRGTLVQGQELGPGTTLTSPNNKYTLVLQGDGNLVLYSYDSEKDQRWAVWSTKTWESGVVRAALQDDGNFVLYTAGGSSPWASDTDPTRDKTANPGVTGPFTLVLQDDRNVVLYGADGVRWSPNTYRPRNPGLVQL
;
A
#
# COMPACT_ATOMS: atom_id res chain seq x y z
N MET A 1 -12.34 -7.42 50.15
CA MET A 1 -11.20 -8.06 49.43
C MET A 1 -10.51 -9.15 50.27
N THR A 2 -10.98 -9.44 51.49
CA THR A 2 -10.42 -10.44 52.41
C THR A 2 -11.15 -11.78 52.44
N GLU A 3 -12.19 -11.99 51.63
CA GLU A 3 -12.95 -13.25 51.54
C GLU A 3 -12.89 -13.93 50.16
N TRP A 4 -11.95 -13.56 49.30
CA TRP A 4 -11.89 -14.04 47.91
C TRP A 4 -10.54 -14.65 47.50
N LEU A 5 -9.82 -15.27 48.44
CA LEU A 5 -8.48 -15.84 48.18
C LEU A 5 -8.26 -17.25 48.75
N SER A 6 -9.26 -17.93 49.32
CA SER A 6 -9.08 -19.26 49.94
C SER A 6 -9.21 -20.46 48.99
N ASP A 7 -9.62 -20.27 47.72
CA ASP A 7 -10.07 -21.39 46.85
C ASP A 7 -9.25 -21.60 45.56
N LEU A 8 -7.97 -21.18 45.48
CA LEU A 8 -7.13 -21.49 44.30
C LEU A 8 -6.20 -22.69 44.53
N PRO A 9 -6.19 -23.70 43.63
CA PRO A 9 -5.36 -24.90 43.75
C PRO A 9 -3.88 -24.65 43.38
N ALA A 10 -2.99 -25.37 44.07
CA ALA A 10 -1.53 -25.23 43.96
C ALA A 10 -1.00 -25.45 42.53
N ASN A 11 -0.40 -24.41 41.96
CA ASN A 11 0.34 -24.40 40.69
C ASN A 11 1.66 -23.61 40.91
N PRO A 12 2.78 -23.86 40.19
CA PRO A 12 4.13 -23.39 40.54
C PRO A 12 4.38 -21.87 40.45
N VAL A 13 3.33 -21.06 40.29
CA VAL A 13 3.41 -19.60 40.39
C VAL A 13 3.30 -19.14 41.85
N SER A 14 2.88 -20.01 42.78
CA SER A 14 2.74 -19.68 44.21
C SER A 14 4.06 -19.63 45.00
N GLU A 15 5.13 -20.30 44.57
CA GLU A 15 6.43 -20.23 45.27
C GLU A 15 7.23 -18.95 44.92
N TRP A 16 6.99 -18.35 43.75
CA TRP A 16 7.56 -17.03 43.42
C TRP A 16 6.85 -15.88 44.15
N LEU A 17 5.55 -16.04 44.45
CA LEU A 17 4.78 -15.07 45.24
C LEU A 17 5.09 -15.15 46.75
N SER A 18 5.38 -16.33 47.32
CA SER A 18 5.77 -16.44 48.74
C SER A 18 7.20 -15.95 49.03
N GLY A 19 8.14 -16.07 48.09
CA GLY A 19 9.48 -15.48 48.22
C GLY A 19 9.48 -13.96 48.08
N ALA A 20 8.68 -13.42 47.16
CA ALA A 20 8.51 -11.98 46.98
C ALA A 20 7.76 -11.33 48.17
N LEU A 21 6.75 -12.00 48.75
CA LEU A 21 6.00 -11.44 49.87
C LEU A 21 6.80 -11.39 51.20
N LEU A 22 7.81 -12.25 51.36
CA LEU A 22 8.70 -12.22 52.53
C LEU A 22 9.83 -11.19 52.39
N LEU A 23 10.27 -10.89 51.16
CA LEU A 23 11.20 -9.78 50.89
C LEU A 23 10.47 -8.42 50.99
N VAL A 24 9.22 -8.35 50.54
CA VAL A 24 8.36 -7.15 50.68
C VAL A 24 7.97 -6.89 52.14
N ARG A 25 7.86 -7.91 53.01
CA ARG A 25 7.63 -7.69 54.46
C ARG A 25 8.86 -7.26 55.26
N ARG A 26 10.07 -7.31 54.69
CA ARG A 26 11.29 -6.82 55.34
C ARG A 26 11.79 -5.47 54.80
N GLU A 27 11.36 -5.07 53.60
CA GLU A 27 11.70 -3.75 53.03
C GLU A 27 10.62 -2.67 53.21
N LEU A 28 9.46 -3.01 53.77
CA LEU A 28 8.38 -2.05 54.09
C LEU A 28 8.36 -1.59 55.55
N PHE A 29 9.43 -1.78 56.33
CA PHE A 29 9.47 -1.38 57.74
C PHE A 29 10.81 -0.76 58.19
N ASN A 30 11.61 -0.25 57.26
CA ASN A 30 12.76 0.60 57.60
C ASN A 30 13.25 1.36 56.35
N GLN A 31 12.40 2.23 55.81
CA GLN A 31 12.83 3.15 54.74
C GLN A 31 13.36 4.42 55.39
N SER A 32 14.55 4.84 54.96
CA SER A 32 15.15 6.11 55.39
C SER A 32 14.17 7.26 55.10
N PRO A 33 14.05 8.24 56.01
CA PRO A 33 13.09 9.33 55.84
C PRO A 33 13.30 10.08 54.52
N ASP A 34 12.20 10.43 53.85
CA ASP A 34 12.21 11.37 52.72
C ASP A 34 12.41 12.78 53.29
N ILE A 35 13.48 13.46 52.87
CA ILE A 35 13.91 14.74 53.45
C ILE A 35 13.71 15.85 52.41
N ASP A 36 12.75 16.75 52.65
CA ASP A 36 12.53 17.96 51.86
C ASP A 36 12.91 19.21 52.69
N PRO A 37 14.14 19.73 52.55
CA PRO A 37 14.57 20.89 53.31
C PRO A 37 13.95 22.17 52.73
N VAL A 38 12.97 22.75 53.42
CA VAL A 38 12.47 24.10 53.09
C VAL A 38 13.39 25.12 53.73
N GLN A 39 14.11 25.92 52.93
CA GLN A 39 15.02 26.93 53.45
C GLN A 39 14.52 28.35 53.17
N GLN A 40 14.69 29.23 54.14
CA GLN A 40 14.34 30.63 54.04
C GLN A 40 15.35 31.48 54.82
N TRP A 41 15.92 32.48 54.15
CA TRP A 41 16.69 33.52 54.82
C TRP A 41 15.76 34.60 55.37
N SER A 42 15.93 34.93 56.66
CA SER A 42 15.22 36.03 57.32
C SER A 42 16.14 36.70 58.34
N ASP A 43 16.22 38.04 58.33
CA ASP A 43 16.98 38.86 59.30
C ASP A 43 18.43 38.39 59.57
N GLY A 44 19.15 37.95 58.53
CA GLY A 44 20.55 37.50 58.65
C GLY A 44 20.72 36.09 59.21
N GLN A 45 19.64 35.33 59.34
CA GLN A 45 19.64 33.93 59.75
C GLN A 45 19.11 33.05 58.62
N LEU A 46 19.70 31.87 58.46
CA LEU A 46 19.16 30.80 57.62
C LEU A 46 18.23 29.98 58.48
N ILE A 47 16.94 30.03 58.17
CA ILE A 47 15.93 29.21 58.81
C ILE A 47 15.60 28.08 57.85
N GLY A 48 15.75 26.85 58.28
CA GLY A 48 15.34 25.69 57.52
C GLY A 48 14.33 24.85 58.27
N ASP A 49 13.48 24.15 57.53
CA ASP A 49 12.56 23.15 58.01
C ASP A 49 12.97 21.81 57.39
N LEU A 50 13.61 20.97 58.19
CA LEU A 50 14.00 19.63 57.78
C LEU A 50 12.78 18.72 57.95
N ARG A 51 11.88 18.74 56.96
CA ARG A 51 10.70 17.88 56.98
C ARG A 51 11.10 16.48 56.60
N ALA A 52 11.17 15.64 57.61
CA ALA A 52 11.27 14.22 57.44
C ALA A 52 9.94 13.58 57.86
N VAL A 53 9.40 12.72 57.00
CA VAL A 53 8.23 11.92 57.32
C VAL A 53 8.70 10.47 57.33
N ASP A 54 8.58 9.87 58.51
CA ASP A 54 8.71 8.44 58.65
C ASP A 54 7.51 7.74 58.00
N ALA A 55 7.74 6.67 57.24
CA ALA A 55 6.67 5.98 56.51
C ALA A 55 5.63 5.38 57.47
N GLU A 56 6.02 5.16 58.73
CA GLU A 56 5.22 4.66 59.83
C GLU A 56 4.63 5.79 60.71
N LEU A 57 4.87 7.07 60.36
CA LEU A 57 4.41 8.28 61.06
C LEU A 57 4.93 8.39 62.51
N GLU A 58 6.09 7.81 62.83
CA GLU A 58 6.72 7.96 64.15
C GLU A 58 7.39 9.34 64.31
N THR A 59 7.64 9.74 65.57
CA THR A 59 8.27 11.02 65.88
C THR A 59 9.78 10.91 65.72
N LEU A 60 10.33 11.61 64.72
CA LEU A 60 11.77 11.64 64.45
C LEU A 60 12.52 12.54 65.44
N LEU A 61 13.75 12.14 65.77
CA LEU A 61 14.68 12.88 66.62
C LEU A 61 15.73 13.59 65.76
N TYR A 62 15.90 14.89 66.02
CA TYR A 62 16.85 15.75 65.32
C TYR A 62 18.00 16.13 66.26
N SER A 63 19.24 15.98 65.82
CA SER A 63 20.42 16.36 66.60
C SER A 63 21.55 16.88 65.72
N VAL A 64 22.45 17.68 66.28
CA VAL A 64 23.61 18.18 65.55
C VAL A 64 24.74 17.16 65.63
N ALA A 65 25.17 16.61 64.48
CA ALA A 65 26.35 15.75 64.38
C ALA A 65 27.63 16.58 64.28
N GLU A 66 27.63 17.58 63.41
CA GLU A 66 28.76 18.50 63.22
C GLU A 66 28.24 19.93 63.29
N ALA A 67 28.78 20.68 64.24
CA ALA A 67 28.41 22.08 64.43
C ALA A 67 29.11 22.97 63.38
N PRO A 68 28.47 24.08 62.97
CA PRO A 68 29.14 25.08 62.14
C PRO A 68 30.39 25.64 62.83
N LYS A 69 31.44 25.89 62.04
CA LYS A 69 32.71 26.44 62.48
C LYS A 69 32.70 27.97 62.58
N TYR A 70 31.87 28.65 61.79
CA TYR A 70 31.83 30.10 61.63
C TYR A 70 30.43 30.71 61.84
N GLY A 71 29.53 29.98 62.49
CA GLY A 71 28.25 30.45 62.99
C GLY A 71 27.73 29.58 64.13
N SER A 72 26.47 29.77 64.49
CA SER A 72 25.76 28.95 65.48
C SER A 72 24.55 28.29 64.83
N LEU A 73 24.31 27.02 65.14
CA LEU A 73 23.15 26.26 64.68
C LEU A 73 22.27 25.87 65.87
N GLU A 74 21.01 26.28 65.84
CA GLU A 74 19.97 25.78 66.74
C GLU A 74 19.05 24.83 65.97
N VAL A 75 18.78 23.65 66.51
CA VAL A 75 17.86 22.67 65.92
C VAL A 75 16.76 22.35 66.91
N SER A 76 15.51 22.51 66.48
CA SER A 76 14.33 22.20 67.26
C SER A 76 14.00 20.69 67.21
N PRO A 77 13.25 20.17 68.19
CA PRO A 77 12.76 18.80 68.16
C PRO A 77 11.82 18.46 66.99
N LEU A 78 11.38 19.46 66.20
CA LEU A 78 10.46 19.31 65.07
C LEU A 78 11.16 19.42 63.72
N GLY A 79 12.49 19.44 63.67
CA GLY A 79 13.26 19.55 62.43
C GLY A 79 13.47 20.97 61.91
N LEU A 80 12.87 21.99 62.56
CA LEU A 80 13.22 23.39 62.28
C LEU A 80 14.64 23.69 62.79
N TYR A 81 15.47 24.31 61.98
CA TYR A 81 16.79 24.78 62.36
C TYR A 81 17.01 26.24 62.00
N THR A 82 17.82 26.92 62.81
CA THR A 82 18.24 28.30 62.59
C THR A 82 19.76 28.35 62.63
N TYR A 83 20.38 28.65 61.49
CA TYR A 83 21.81 28.96 61.39
C TYR A 83 22.01 30.48 61.42
N THR A 84 22.85 30.95 62.35
CA THR A 84 23.24 32.35 62.50
C THR A 84 24.74 32.48 62.25
N PRO A 85 25.19 33.07 61.13
CA PRO A 85 26.61 33.30 60.86
C PRO A 85 27.21 34.32 61.85
N ASN A 86 28.48 34.15 62.21
CA ASN A 86 29.20 35.13 63.04
C ASN A 86 29.42 36.44 62.26
N ALA A 87 29.47 37.57 62.97
CA ALA A 87 29.48 38.93 62.39
C ALA A 87 30.65 39.26 61.41
N ASP A 88 31.64 38.37 61.26
CA ASP A 88 32.80 38.52 60.36
C ASP A 88 33.06 37.29 59.45
N ALA A 89 32.07 36.43 59.21
CA ALA A 89 32.25 35.18 58.47
C ALA A 89 32.10 35.35 56.94
N ALA A 90 33.20 35.71 56.26
CA ALA A 90 33.36 35.53 54.80
C ALA A 90 34.00 34.18 54.44
N GLN A 91 33.80 33.15 55.27
CA GLN A 91 34.41 31.82 55.14
C GLN A 91 33.31 30.77 54.99
N GLU A 92 33.55 29.75 54.16
CA GLU A 92 32.66 28.60 54.01
C GLU A 92 32.41 27.94 55.38
N ASP A 93 31.15 27.60 55.63
CA ASP A 93 30.73 26.92 56.84
C ASP A 93 29.82 25.75 56.48
N SER A 94 29.88 24.69 57.27
CA SER A 94 29.12 23.47 57.04
C SER A 94 28.70 22.88 58.37
N PHE A 95 27.53 22.26 58.39
CA PHE A 95 27.03 21.58 59.57
C PHE A 95 26.24 20.34 59.14
N VAL A 96 26.14 19.37 60.05
CA VAL A 96 25.43 18.12 59.81
C VAL A 96 24.35 17.96 60.87
N ILE A 97 23.10 17.81 60.43
CA ILE A 97 21.96 17.48 61.29
C ILE A 97 21.62 16.00 61.06
N LEU A 98 21.65 15.22 62.14
CA LEU A 98 21.20 13.84 62.15
C LEU A 98 19.69 13.78 62.40
N VAL A 99 19.02 12.94 61.62
CA VAL A 99 17.63 12.54 61.82
C VAL A 99 17.62 11.06 62.19
N SER A 100 17.00 10.71 63.31
CA SER A 100 16.94 9.34 63.84
C SER A 100 15.52 8.93 64.20
N ASP A 101 15.19 7.67 63.92
CA ASP A 101 13.95 6.96 64.26
C ASP A 101 13.89 6.49 65.73
N GLY A 102 14.89 6.78 66.56
CA GLY A 102 14.91 6.44 67.98
C GLY A 102 16.08 5.56 68.43
N PRO A 103 16.15 5.20 69.72
CA PRO A 103 17.29 4.53 70.32
C PRO A 103 17.30 3.04 69.94
N GLY A 104 17.78 2.75 68.73
CA GLY A 104 17.90 1.42 68.15
C GLY A 104 18.41 1.40 66.70
N GLY A 105 18.32 2.52 65.97
CA GLY A 105 18.88 2.69 64.63
C GLY A 105 20.41 2.69 64.62
N ARG A 106 21.03 2.15 63.56
CA ARG A 106 22.51 2.14 63.42
C ARG A 106 23.03 3.56 63.24
N ASN A 107 24.00 3.95 64.07
CA ASN A 107 24.81 5.14 63.86
C ASN A 107 25.56 5.03 62.52
N VAL A 108 25.34 5.98 61.61
CA VAL A 108 26.12 6.11 60.37
C VAL A 108 27.25 7.11 60.62
N VAL A 109 28.49 6.63 60.55
CA VAL A 109 29.72 7.43 60.54
C VAL A 109 30.53 6.98 59.32
N ASP A 110 30.94 7.97 58.52
CA ASP A 110 31.91 7.94 57.40
C ASP A 110 31.38 7.60 55.97
N PRO A 111 31.67 8.42 54.93
CA PRO A 111 31.12 8.29 53.60
C PRO A 111 32.10 7.58 52.64
N ALA A 112 32.02 6.26 52.58
CA ALA A 112 32.43 5.49 51.42
C ALA A 112 31.81 4.08 51.53
N GLU A 113 31.12 3.64 50.48
CA GLU A 113 30.51 2.30 50.34
C GLU A 113 29.17 2.03 51.08
N THR A 114 28.12 2.82 50.80
CA THR A 114 26.74 2.31 50.61
C THR A 114 25.86 3.48 50.17
N GLY A 115 25.17 3.37 49.03
CA GLY A 115 24.29 4.43 48.51
C GLY A 115 23.02 4.64 49.32
N GLN A 116 23.12 5.31 50.48
CA GLN A 116 22.00 5.80 51.28
C GLN A 116 22.34 7.18 51.89
N THR A 117 21.36 8.06 51.92
CA THR A 117 21.43 9.51 52.18
C THR A 117 21.66 9.83 53.66
N ALA A 118 22.87 10.25 54.00
CA ALA A 118 23.08 11.20 55.09
C ALA A 118 22.92 12.62 54.50
N ALA A 119 22.11 13.48 55.10
CA ALA A 119 22.09 14.90 54.77
C ALA A 119 23.38 15.58 55.28
N ALA A 120 24.50 15.33 54.60
CA ALA A 120 25.63 16.24 54.67
C ALA A 120 25.22 17.52 53.93
N LEU A 121 24.73 18.52 54.68
CA LEU A 121 24.48 19.85 54.14
C LEU A 121 25.84 20.54 53.96
N THR A 122 26.52 20.21 52.87
CA THR A 122 27.66 21.02 52.40
C THR A 122 27.07 22.27 51.75
N LEU A 123 27.00 23.37 52.49
CA LEU A 123 26.76 24.70 51.93
C LEU A 123 27.98 25.08 51.10
N GLN A 124 28.01 24.68 49.82
CA GLN A 124 28.97 25.23 48.86
C GLN A 124 28.46 26.59 48.38
N ASN A 125 29.34 27.60 48.46
CA ASN A 125 29.12 28.96 47.96
C ASN A 125 28.00 29.78 48.60
N LEU A 126 28.19 30.19 49.85
CA LEU A 126 27.77 31.54 50.26
C LEU A 126 28.94 32.50 50.03
N SER A 127 29.32 32.72 48.78
CA SER A 127 30.05 33.96 48.47
C SER A 127 29.09 35.11 48.72
N GLY A 128 29.48 36.08 49.56
CA GLY A 128 28.71 37.26 49.90
C GLY A 128 28.47 38.26 48.75
N ALA A 129 28.13 37.75 47.57
CA ALA A 129 27.50 38.50 46.49
C ALA A 129 26.15 37.80 46.20
N ASP A 130 25.07 38.58 46.22
CA ASP A 130 23.72 38.22 45.72
C ASP A 130 22.61 37.76 46.68
N VAL A 131 22.77 37.94 48.00
CA VAL A 131 21.61 38.21 48.88
C VAL A 131 21.83 39.55 49.57
N ALA A 132 21.28 40.62 49.02
CA ALA A 132 21.22 41.86 49.75
C ALA A 132 20.23 41.71 50.92
N PRO A 133 20.63 41.98 52.18
CA PRO A 133 19.81 41.79 53.38
C PRO A 133 18.59 42.74 53.50
N ASN A 134 18.08 43.28 52.39
CA ASN A 134 17.17 44.43 52.38
C ASN A 134 16.09 44.39 51.28
N GLY A 135 15.94 43.27 50.55
CA GLY A 135 15.04 43.23 49.40
C GLY A 135 15.52 44.04 48.18
N SER A 136 16.84 44.23 48.04
CA SER A 136 17.42 44.73 46.79
C SER A 136 17.73 43.58 45.84
N LEU A 137 17.47 43.80 44.55
CA LEU A 137 17.68 42.83 43.49
C LEU A 137 19.15 42.37 43.41
N PRO A 138 19.42 41.10 43.08
CA PRO A 138 20.77 40.63 42.79
C PRO A 138 21.47 41.54 41.77
N SER A 139 22.77 41.76 41.96
CA SER A 139 23.53 42.69 41.11
C SER A 139 23.47 42.28 39.63
N CYS A 140 23.44 40.97 39.39
CA CYS A 140 23.30 40.34 38.08
C CYS A 140 22.01 40.76 37.33
N VAL A 141 20.90 40.99 38.04
CA VAL A 141 19.62 41.42 37.45
C VAL A 141 19.75 42.81 36.85
N SER A 142 20.46 43.70 37.54
CA SER A 142 20.73 45.05 37.02
C SER A 142 21.72 45.03 35.84
N ALA A 143 22.65 44.07 35.83
CA ALA A 143 23.60 43.85 34.74
C ALA A 143 22.98 43.12 33.53
N LYS A 144 21.74 42.62 33.64
CA LYS A 144 21.05 41.78 32.64
C LYS A 144 21.77 40.47 32.32
N ASP A 145 22.61 39.99 33.23
CA ASP A 145 23.36 38.76 33.06
C ASP A 145 23.60 38.08 34.42
N CYS A 146 22.87 37.00 34.65
CA CYS A 146 22.97 36.12 35.81
C CYS A 146 23.48 34.72 35.41
N SER A 147 24.11 34.60 34.24
CA SER A 147 24.50 33.31 33.67
C SER A 147 25.46 32.54 34.59
N GLY A 148 25.19 31.25 34.83
CA GLY A 148 26.02 30.35 35.63
C GLY A 148 26.03 30.62 37.14
N LEU A 149 25.20 31.57 37.61
CA LEU A 149 25.08 31.87 39.04
C LEU A 149 24.14 30.89 39.73
N ASP A 150 24.30 30.78 41.05
CA ASP A 150 23.34 30.12 41.93
C ASP A 150 22.38 31.18 42.50
N LEU A 151 21.12 31.07 42.11
CA LEU A 151 20.00 31.88 42.57
C LEU A 151 18.88 31.00 43.15
N ALA A 152 19.24 29.84 43.70
CA ALA A 152 18.30 28.93 44.33
C ALA A 152 17.55 29.62 45.49
N GLY A 153 16.22 29.40 45.56
CA GLY A 153 15.34 29.92 46.60
C GLY A 153 15.10 31.44 46.57
N VAL A 154 15.73 32.17 45.65
CA VAL A 154 15.62 33.64 45.60
C VAL A 154 14.18 34.06 45.26
N ASN A 155 13.68 35.06 45.98
CA ASN A 155 12.39 35.68 45.69
C ASN A 155 12.54 36.86 44.72
N LEU A 156 12.15 36.64 43.47
CA LEU A 156 12.13 37.63 42.39
C LEU A 156 10.69 37.95 41.93
N SER A 157 9.70 37.75 42.80
CA SER A 157 8.29 37.98 42.48
C SER A 157 8.01 39.44 42.09
N ASN A 158 7.19 39.63 41.07
CA ASN A 158 6.77 40.93 40.53
C ASN A 158 7.92 41.84 40.06
N GLN A 159 9.13 41.29 39.88
CA GLN A 159 10.31 42.06 39.47
C GLN A 159 10.37 42.23 37.95
N ASN A 160 11.07 43.28 37.50
CA ASN A 160 11.36 43.48 36.08
C ASN A 160 12.67 42.79 35.67
N LEU A 161 12.53 41.58 35.16
CA LEU A 161 13.60 40.69 34.73
C LEU A 161 13.67 40.61 33.19
N ALA A 162 13.05 41.55 32.48
CA ALA A 162 13.02 41.54 31.02
C ALA A 162 14.45 41.55 30.45
N ALA A 163 14.71 40.69 29.46
CA ALA A 163 15.99 40.52 28.78
C ALA A 163 17.18 40.13 29.69
N VAL A 164 16.93 39.64 30.91
CA VAL A 164 17.99 39.06 31.75
C VAL A 164 18.39 37.69 31.20
N LYS A 165 19.69 37.43 31.13
CA LYS A 165 20.23 36.10 30.83
C LYS A 165 20.37 35.28 32.11
N PHE A 166 19.67 34.16 32.17
CA PHE A 166 19.75 33.13 33.20
C PHE A 166 20.41 31.86 32.65
N VAL A 167 21.35 32.01 31.71
CA VAL A 167 21.92 30.86 31.00
C VAL A 167 22.73 30.00 31.95
N GLY A 168 22.32 28.74 32.16
CA GLY A 168 22.97 27.82 33.09
C GLY A 168 22.87 28.24 34.56
N THR A 169 21.98 29.18 34.89
CA THR A 169 21.74 29.61 36.27
C THR A 169 20.95 28.54 37.02
N ASP A 170 21.33 28.27 38.26
CA ASP A 170 20.50 27.50 39.19
C ASP A 170 19.40 28.42 39.75
N LEU A 171 18.14 28.17 39.37
CA LEU A 171 16.97 28.88 39.88
C LEU A 171 16.09 27.95 40.72
N THR A 172 16.64 26.85 41.24
CA THR A 172 15.86 25.86 41.96
C THR A 172 15.07 26.51 43.10
N PHE A 173 13.77 26.24 43.19
CA PHE A 173 12.86 26.83 44.19
C PHE A 173 12.72 28.37 44.19
N ALA A 174 13.27 29.07 43.19
CA ALA A 174 13.10 30.52 43.08
C ALA A 174 11.64 30.91 42.85
N VAL A 175 11.23 32.05 43.42
CA VAL A 175 9.87 32.59 43.28
C VAL A 175 9.85 33.68 42.22
N LEU A 176 9.31 33.38 41.05
CA LEU A 176 9.20 34.28 39.89
C LEU A 176 7.74 34.68 39.60
N ASP A 177 6.84 34.47 40.56
CA ASP A 177 5.41 34.79 40.42
C ASP A 177 5.21 36.28 40.03
N GLY A 178 4.43 36.53 38.98
CA GLY A 178 4.15 37.87 38.47
C GLY A 178 5.34 38.61 37.87
N ALA A 179 6.52 37.98 37.76
CA ALA A 179 7.71 38.65 37.23
C ALA A 179 7.55 38.96 35.73
N ASN A 180 8.08 40.11 35.30
CA ASN A 180 8.24 40.43 33.89
C ASN A 180 9.53 39.77 33.38
N LEU A 181 9.38 38.66 32.65
CA LEU A 181 10.46 37.86 32.07
C LEU A 181 10.51 37.98 30.54
N GLN A 182 10.00 39.09 30.01
CA GLN A 182 9.94 39.30 28.57
C GLN A 182 11.34 39.21 27.95
N SER A 183 11.52 38.37 26.94
CA SER A 183 12.81 38.15 26.27
C SER A 183 13.96 37.69 27.19
N ALA A 184 13.66 37.18 28.39
CA ALA A 184 14.67 36.55 29.24
C ALA A 184 15.17 35.24 28.63
N ASP A 185 16.42 34.89 28.90
CA ASP A 185 17.06 33.68 28.35
C ASP A 185 17.33 32.66 29.46
N PHE A 186 16.56 31.58 29.46
CA PHE A 186 16.66 30.46 30.39
C PHE A 186 17.35 29.24 29.78
N THR A 187 18.12 29.42 28.71
CA THR A 187 18.84 28.31 28.08
C THR A 187 19.68 27.58 29.13
N THR A 188 19.41 26.29 29.34
CA THR A 188 20.09 25.44 30.34
C THR A 188 19.95 25.86 31.82
N ALA A 189 19.06 26.81 32.14
CA ALA A 189 18.76 27.14 33.54
C ALA A 189 18.08 25.96 34.26
N ASP A 190 18.43 25.73 35.53
CA ASP A 190 17.69 24.79 36.36
C ASP A 190 16.45 25.49 36.94
N LEU A 191 15.28 25.14 36.43
CA LEU A 191 14.02 25.69 36.88
C LEU A 191 13.29 24.80 37.89
N ASN A 192 13.88 23.72 38.42
CA ASN A 192 13.18 22.79 39.30
C ASN A 192 12.59 23.50 40.53
N GLY A 193 11.35 23.18 40.92
CA GLY A 193 10.67 23.84 42.05
C GLY A 193 10.32 25.33 41.88
N THR A 194 10.72 25.99 40.78
CA THR A 194 10.37 27.41 40.55
C THR A 194 8.87 27.67 40.50
N LYS A 195 8.46 28.81 41.05
CA LYS A 195 7.08 29.32 40.95
C LYS A 195 7.01 30.38 39.86
N LEU A 196 6.13 30.19 38.87
CA LEU A 196 6.01 31.04 37.69
C LEU A 196 4.59 31.61 37.50
N ALA A 197 3.71 31.50 38.49
CA ALA A 197 2.31 31.90 38.33
C ALA A 197 2.21 33.40 38.00
N GLY A 198 1.49 33.75 36.94
CA GLY A 198 1.34 35.14 36.48
C GLY A 198 2.58 35.76 35.80
N ALA A 199 3.67 35.02 35.64
CA ALA A 199 4.88 35.55 34.99
C ALA A 199 4.67 35.83 33.49
N ASP A 200 5.26 36.91 33.00
CA ASP A 200 5.23 37.28 31.58
C ASP A 200 6.49 36.77 30.88
N LEU A 201 6.38 35.63 30.20
CA LEU A 201 7.45 34.98 29.44
C LEU A 201 7.40 35.35 27.95
N THR A 202 6.79 36.49 27.59
CA THR A 202 6.66 36.89 26.19
C THR A 202 8.04 36.94 25.51
N ARG A 203 8.22 36.16 24.45
CA ARG A 203 9.49 36.03 23.70
C ARG A 203 10.69 35.54 24.51
N ALA A 204 10.48 34.95 25.69
CA ALA A 204 11.56 34.34 26.47
C ALA A 204 12.09 33.08 25.78
N THR A 205 13.38 32.80 25.95
CA THR A 205 14.03 31.56 25.49
C THR A 205 14.01 30.55 26.62
N LEU A 206 13.31 29.43 26.42
CA LEU A 206 13.15 28.32 27.37
C LEU A 206 13.61 27.00 26.72
N THR A 207 14.57 27.07 25.81
CA THR A 207 15.05 25.92 25.06
C THR A 207 15.61 24.85 26.00
N GLY A 208 15.02 23.66 25.96
CA GLY A 208 15.40 22.54 26.82
C GLY A 208 15.04 22.71 28.31
N ALA A 209 14.29 23.75 28.68
CA ALA A 209 13.92 24.01 30.06
C ALA A 209 12.95 22.94 30.60
N ASP A 210 13.07 22.59 31.89
CA ASP A 210 12.12 21.71 32.56
C ASP A 210 10.97 22.50 33.20
N LEU A 211 9.78 22.35 32.63
CA LEU A 211 8.52 22.92 33.09
C LEU A 211 7.55 21.85 33.58
N THR A 212 8.00 20.62 33.82
CA THR A 212 7.16 19.48 34.20
C THR A 212 6.23 19.82 35.36
N GLY A 213 4.92 19.62 35.15
CA GLY A 213 3.87 19.82 36.16
C GLY A 213 3.75 21.24 36.72
N LYS A 214 4.47 22.23 36.19
CA LYS A 214 4.51 23.57 36.78
C LYS A 214 3.15 24.25 36.73
N ASN A 215 2.84 24.99 37.80
CA ASN A 215 1.68 25.86 37.81
C ASN A 215 1.94 27.08 36.92
N LEU A 216 1.49 27.00 35.68
CA LEU A 216 1.58 28.08 34.72
C LEU A 216 0.35 29.00 34.78
N THR A 217 -0.52 28.95 35.80
CA THR A 217 -1.72 29.80 35.84
C THR A 217 -1.36 31.28 35.68
N GLY A 218 -2.06 31.99 34.79
CA GLY A 218 -1.82 33.41 34.50
C GLY A 218 -0.55 33.74 33.72
N THR A 219 0.32 32.77 33.41
CA THR A 219 1.53 33.03 32.61
C THR A 219 1.20 33.41 31.17
N VAL A 220 2.02 34.31 30.61
CA VAL A 220 1.97 34.70 29.19
C VAL A 220 3.13 34.04 28.46
N LEU A 221 2.83 33.20 27.46
CA LEU A 221 3.84 32.47 26.68
C LEU A 221 3.99 33.01 25.25
N THR A 222 3.34 34.12 24.90
CA THR A 222 3.31 34.61 23.52
C THR A 222 4.71 34.80 22.96
N GLY A 223 5.03 34.15 21.83
CA GLY A 223 6.36 34.24 21.21
C GLY A 223 7.49 33.50 21.92
N ALA A 224 7.24 32.79 23.03
CA ALA A 224 8.28 32.07 23.77
C ALA A 224 8.86 30.91 22.96
N ASP A 225 10.17 30.70 23.07
CA ASP A 225 10.87 29.57 22.45
C ASP A 225 10.95 28.41 23.44
N LEU A 226 10.08 27.42 23.26
CA LEU A 226 10.00 26.19 24.05
C LEU A 226 10.60 24.99 23.29
N THR A 227 11.52 25.24 22.36
CA THR A 227 12.18 24.17 21.60
C THR A 227 12.79 23.14 22.55
N ARG A 228 12.40 21.86 22.41
CA ARG A 228 12.86 20.75 23.28
C ARG A 228 12.59 20.93 24.78
N ALA A 229 11.76 21.88 25.19
CA ALA A 229 11.37 22.04 26.59
C ALA A 229 10.53 20.85 27.07
N ASN A 230 10.58 20.54 28.36
CA ASN A 230 9.75 19.52 28.99
C ASN A 230 8.51 20.17 29.63
N LEU A 231 7.35 19.99 29.03
CA LEU A 231 6.05 20.47 29.46
C LEU A 231 5.14 19.32 29.92
N THR A 232 5.72 18.18 30.30
CA THR A 232 4.98 16.99 30.74
C THR A 232 3.99 17.34 31.85
N ALA A 233 2.75 16.86 31.71
CA ALA A 233 1.66 17.07 32.67
C ALA A 233 1.37 18.55 33.03
N THR A 234 1.77 19.51 32.18
CA THR A 234 1.43 20.92 32.39
C THR A 234 0.01 21.23 31.91
N ASN A 235 -0.63 22.21 32.55
CA ASN A 235 -1.91 22.73 32.09
C ASN A 235 -1.69 23.90 31.12
N LEU A 236 -1.91 23.65 29.83
CA LEU A 236 -1.83 24.67 28.77
C LEU A 236 -3.22 25.14 28.30
N ARG A 237 -4.29 24.66 28.92
CA ARG A 237 -5.67 25.02 28.57
C ARG A 237 -5.89 26.53 28.68
N GLY A 238 -6.52 27.10 27.65
CA GLY A 238 -6.86 28.53 27.57
C GLY A 238 -5.67 29.48 27.39
N LYS A 239 -4.44 28.97 27.27
CA LYS A 239 -3.27 29.83 27.04
C LYS A 239 -3.24 30.36 25.61
N VAL A 240 -2.69 31.55 25.45
CA VAL A 240 -2.41 32.14 24.14
C VAL A 240 -1.02 31.71 23.70
N LEU A 241 -0.97 30.74 22.81
CA LEU A 241 0.28 30.20 22.27
C LEU A 241 0.73 30.91 20.98
N THR A 242 0.16 32.06 20.61
CA THR A 242 0.55 32.76 19.38
C THR A 242 2.07 33.03 19.34
N GLY A 243 2.72 32.63 18.25
CA GLY A 243 4.17 32.78 18.06
C GLY A 243 5.06 31.86 18.91
N THR A 244 4.52 30.99 19.77
CA THR A 244 5.34 30.01 20.50
C THR A 244 6.00 29.01 19.56
N VAL A 245 7.25 28.67 19.84
CA VAL A 245 7.98 27.59 19.16
C VAL A 245 7.93 26.36 20.05
N LEU A 246 7.39 25.25 19.54
CA LEU A 246 7.21 24.00 20.29
C LEU A 246 7.98 22.82 19.68
N THR A 247 8.77 23.05 18.63
CA THR A 247 9.47 21.99 17.90
C THR A 247 10.29 21.11 18.86
N GLY A 248 10.07 19.79 18.79
CA GLY A 248 10.74 18.80 19.64
C GLY A 248 10.41 18.85 21.14
N ALA A 249 9.45 19.67 21.58
CA ALA A 249 9.05 19.73 22.99
C ALA A 249 8.40 18.43 23.48
N THR A 250 8.57 18.13 24.78
CA THR A 250 7.88 17.01 25.43
C THR A 250 6.59 17.52 26.08
N LEU A 251 5.45 17.17 25.51
CA LEU A 251 4.09 17.58 25.91
C LEU A 251 3.29 16.36 26.41
N ALA A 252 3.95 15.30 26.87
CA ALA A 252 3.30 14.07 27.29
C ALA A 252 2.31 14.35 28.43
N GLY A 253 1.05 13.98 28.25
CA GLY A 253 -0.02 14.27 29.21
C GLY A 253 -0.32 15.76 29.47
N ALA A 254 0.26 16.70 28.70
CA ALA A 254 -0.04 18.12 28.85
C ALA A 254 -1.47 18.42 28.36
N ASP A 255 -2.24 19.19 29.12
CA ASP A 255 -3.61 19.56 28.75
C ASP A 255 -3.58 20.67 27.68
N LEU A 256 -3.82 20.27 26.44
CA LEU A 256 -3.92 21.11 25.24
C LEU A 256 -5.37 21.27 24.77
N THR A 257 -6.35 20.93 25.61
CA THR A 257 -7.76 20.93 25.25
C THR A 257 -8.20 22.34 24.79
N GLY A 258 -8.80 22.41 23.60
CA GLY A 258 -9.30 23.63 22.98
C GLY A 258 -8.21 24.62 22.55
N GLN A 259 -6.94 24.21 22.48
CA GLN A 259 -5.86 25.08 22.00
C GLN A 259 -5.94 25.32 20.49
N ASP A 260 -5.58 26.54 20.09
CA ASP A 260 -5.31 26.85 18.69
C ASP A 260 -3.85 26.52 18.37
N LEU A 261 -3.66 25.39 17.71
CA LEU A 261 -2.37 24.89 17.25
C LEU A 261 -2.21 25.01 15.74
N SER A 262 -3.10 25.76 15.08
CA SER A 262 -3.09 25.89 13.63
C SER A 262 -1.78 26.49 13.10
N GLY A 263 -1.27 25.89 12.01
CA GLY A 263 -0.02 26.29 11.36
C GLY A 263 1.24 26.14 12.22
N LYS A 264 1.15 25.59 13.44
CA LYS A 264 2.33 25.43 14.32
C LYS A 264 3.24 24.32 13.84
N ASP A 265 4.53 24.56 13.97
CA ASP A 265 5.52 23.49 13.89
C ASP A 265 5.56 22.71 15.21
N LEU A 266 5.03 21.48 15.15
CA LEU A 266 5.02 20.48 16.21
C LEU A 266 5.89 19.29 15.83
N SER A 267 6.82 19.45 14.87
CA SER A 267 7.67 18.35 14.41
C SER A 267 8.48 17.77 15.55
N GLY A 268 8.50 16.43 15.64
CA GLY A 268 9.22 15.69 16.67
C GLY A 268 8.74 15.90 18.12
N THR A 269 7.60 16.57 18.34
CA THR A 269 7.03 16.72 19.69
C THR A 269 6.56 15.38 20.25
N ASN A 270 6.58 15.25 21.58
CA ASN A 270 5.97 14.12 22.27
C ASN A 270 4.63 14.53 22.90
N LEU A 271 3.53 14.19 22.24
CA LEU A 271 2.13 14.41 22.65
C LEU A 271 1.49 13.13 23.20
N THR A 272 2.27 12.12 23.58
CA THR A 272 1.74 10.83 24.08
C THR A 272 0.78 11.06 25.25
N GLY A 273 -0.43 10.53 25.14
CA GLY A 273 -1.48 10.65 26.15
C GLY A 273 -2.00 12.07 26.41
N ALA A 274 -1.60 13.07 25.61
CA ALA A 274 -2.02 14.45 25.81
C ALA A 274 -3.53 14.63 25.55
N PRO A 275 -4.27 15.33 26.43
CA PRO A 275 -5.62 15.80 26.13
C PRO A 275 -5.58 16.89 25.05
N LEU A 276 -6.06 16.58 23.85
CA LEU A 276 -6.16 17.53 22.72
C LEU A 276 -7.62 17.85 22.37
N GLY A 277 -8.57 17.49 23.24
CA GLY A 277 -10.00 17.58 22.92
C GLY A 277 -10.40 18.98 22.41
N GLY A 278 -11.04 19.05 21.24
CA GLY A 278 -11.44 20.33 20.64
C GLY A 278 -10.30 21.25 20.15
N ALA A 279 -9.05 20.80 20.15
CA ALA A 279 -7.93 21.59 19.62
C ALA A 279 -8.03 21.77 18.09
N ASN A 280 -7.48 22.87 17.58
CA ASN A 280 -7.37 23.14 16.15
C ASN A 280 -5.95 22.81 15.66
N LEU A 281 -5.83 21.75 14.85
CA LEU A 281 -4.58 21.32 14.22
C LEU A 281 -4.51 21.65 12.73
N SER A 282 -5.38 22.55 12.23
CA SER A 282 -5.38 22.92 10.82
C SER A 282 -4.00 23.39 10.37
N ASP A 283 -3.44 22.75 9.36
CA ASP A 283 -2.14 23.06 8.76
C ASP A 283 -0.94 22.93 9.72
N ALA A 284 -1.12 22.29 10.88
CA ALA A 284 -0.02 22.00 11.81
C ALA A 284 0.97 21.01 11.19
N ILE A 285 2.25 21.16 11.53
CA ILE A 285 3.33 20.27 11.08
C ILE A 285 3.60 19.27 12.21
N LEU A 286 3.17 18.03 12.04
CA LEU A 286 3.29 16.95 13.03
C LEU A 286 4.29 15.88 12.58
N VAL A 287 5.21 16.24 11.68
CA VAL A 287 6.15 15.29 11.09
C VAL A 287 7.01 14.64 12.18
N GLY A 288 6.93 13.31 12.29
CA GLY A 288 7.64 12.54 13.31
C GLY A 288 7.19 12.80 14.76
N ALA A 289 6.07 13.49 14.98
CA ALA A 289 5.53 13.69 16.32
C ALA A 289 4.97 12.38 16.90
N LYS A 290 5.03 12.24 18.23
CA LYS A 290 4.47 11.08 18.95
C LYS A 290 3.13 11.43 19.54
N LEU A 291 2.05 10.88 19.01
CA LEU A 291 0.67 11.07 19.46
C LEU A 291 0.07 9.80 20.06
N GLY A 292 0.87 8.76 20.32
CA GLY A 292 0.36 7.49 20.85
C GLY A 292 -0.56 7.69 22.07
N GLY A 293 -1.79 7.18 21.99
CA GLY A 293 -2.82 7.33 23.03
C GLY A 293 -3.30 8.75 23.32
N ALA A 294 -2.95 9.75 22.50
CA ALA A 294 -3.49 11.11 22.63
C ALA A 294 -5.02 11.12 22.50
N GLN A 295 -5.67 12.01 23.25
CA GLN A 295 -7.14 12.13 23.24
C GLN A 295 -7.55 13.16 22.19
N LEU A 296 -8.00 12.67 21.03
CA LEU A 296 -8.28 13.49 19.83
C LEU A 296 -9.77 13.81 19.65
N ASP A 297 -10.60 13.64 20.69
CA ASP A 297 -12.04 13.87 20.59
C ASP A 297 -12.36 15.32 20.21
N GLY A 298 -13.16 15.52 19.16
CA GLY A 298 -13.52 16.85 18.66
C GLY A 298 -12.36 17.69 18.10
N VAL A 299 -11.16 17.13 17.92
CA VAL A 299 -10.06 17.81 17.22
C VAL A 299 -10.48 18.20 15.81
N THR A 300 -10.08 19.39 15.37
CA THR A 300 -10.34 19.90 14.02
C THR A 300 -9.04 20.05 13.24
N GLY A 301 -9.13 19.98 11.90
CA GLY A 301 -7.99 20.27 11.03
C GLY A 301 -6.97 19.15 10.84
N LEU A 302 -7.19 17.94 11.41
CA LEU A 302 -6.29 16.79 11.20
C LEU A 302 -6.10 16.44 9.72
N GLY A 303 -7.13 16.59 8.89
CA GLY A 303 -7.05 16.32 7.45
C GLY A 303 -6.10 17.24 6.66
N SER A 304 -5.83 18.47 7.14
CA SER A 304 -4.86 19.37 6.52
C SER A 304 -3.51 19.42 7.24
N ALA A 305 -3.39 18.75 8.38
CA ALA A 305 -2.13 18.63 9.10
C ALA A 305 -1.13 17.74 8.35
N GLN A 306 0.16 18.05 8.46
CA GLN A 306 1.23 17.22 7.90
C GLN A 306 1.59 16.13 8.91
N LEU A 307 1.04 14.94 8.72
CA LEU A 307 1.17 13.81 9.64
C LEU A 307 2.26 12.82 9.23
N SER A 308 3.00 13.05 8.16
CA SER A 308 3.99 12.07 7.67
C SER A 308 4.96 11.62 8.79
N ARG A 309 5.13 10.31 8.92
CA ARG A 309 5.94 9.65 9.96
C ARG A 309 5.52 9.91 11.42
N ALA A 310 4.36 10.51 11.67
CA ALA A 310 3.83 10.64 13.02
C ALA A 310 3.45 9.26 13.60
N ASP A 311 3.55 9.13 14.91
CA ASP A 311 3.15 7.94 15.66
C ASP A 311 1.78 8.15 16.31
N LEU A 312 0.73 7.58 15.71
CA LEU A 312 -0.66 7.58 16.15
C LEU A 312 -1.03 6.22 16.76
N THR A 313 -0.07 5.48 17.31
CA THR A 313 -0.33 4.14 17.86
C THR A 313 -1.44 4.18 18.92
N GLY A 314 -2.47 3.34 18.72
CA GLY A 314 -3.57 3.17 19.67
C GLY A 314 -4.46 4.40 19.87
N THR A 315 -4.36 5.44 19.03
CA THR A 315 -5.23 6.62 19.16
C THR A 315 -6.65 6.31 18.71
N ASP A 316 -7.63 6.97 19.34
CA ASP A 316 -9.00 6.97 18.86
C ASP A 316 -9.20 8.08 17.80
N LEU A 317 -9.37 7.66 16.55
CA LEU A 317 -9.64 8.49 15.38
C LEU A 317 -11.06 8.27 14.86
N THR A 318 -11.96 7.76 15.71
CA THR A 318 -13.35 7.48 15.32
C THR A 318 -14.02 8.73 14.74
N GLY A 319 -14.59 8.61 13.54
CA GLY A 319 -15.29 9.70 12.87
C GLY A 319 -14.42 10.87 12.41
N GLN A 320 -13.10 10.81 12.57
CA GLN A 320 -12.21 11.91 12.21
C GLN A 320 -12.15 12.13 10.71
N ASN A 321 -12.00 13.40 10.30
CA ASN A 321 -11.78 13.76 8.91
C ASN A 321 -10.29 13.84 8.61
N LEU A 322 -9.80 12.81 7.90
CA LEU A 322 -8.44 12.65 7.38
C LEU A 322 -8.43 12.70 5.84
N SER A 323 -9.48 13.22 5.20
CA SER A 323 -9.55 13.29 3.74
C SER A 323 -8.41 14.13 3.17
N GLY A 324 -7.71 13.56 2.18
CA GLY A 324 -6.53 14.18 1.55
C GLY A 324 -5.29 14.28 2.45
N ALA A 325 -5.31 13.73 3.67
CA ALA A 325 -4.18 13.84 4.59
C ALA A 325 -2.95 13.09 4.07
N ASP A 326 -1.77 13.68 4.26
CA ASP A 326 -0.50 12.98 4.07
C ASP A 326 -0.16 12.17 5.33
N LEU A 327 -0.44 10.87 5.24
CA LEU A 327 -0.16 9.86 6.25
C LEU A 327 1.04 9.00 5.86
N THR A 328 1.92 9.48 4.97
CA THR A 328 3.07 8.71 4.49
C THR A 328 3.98 8.27 5.64
N GLY A 329 4.20 6.96 5.77
CA GLY A 329 5.05 6.38 6.82
C GLY A 329 4.52 6.54 8.25
N THR A 330 3.27 6.96 8.43
CA THR A 330 2.64 7.07 9.76
C THR A 330 2.54 5.71 10.44
N ILE A 331 2.58 5.72 11.77
CA ILE A 331 2.30 4.52 12.58
C ILE A 331 0.88 4.64 13.12
N LEU A 332 -0.05 3.90 12.52
CA LEU A 332 -1.46 3.79 12.90
C LEU A 332 -1.74 2.44 13.59
N ALA A 333 -0.70 1.79 14.11
CA ALA A 333 -0.82 0.46 14.69
C ALA A 333 -1.84 0.48 15.85
N SER A 334 -2.81 -0.43 15.80
CA SER A 334 -3.91 -0.52 16.78
C SER A 334 -4.78 0.75 16.92
N ALA A 335 -4.69 1.71 16.00
CA ALA A 335 -5.56 2.89 16.01
C ALA A 335 -7.01 2.50 15.67
N ASN A 336 -7.97 3.22 16.25
CA ASN A 336 -9.38 3.08 15.93
C ASN A 336 -9.79 4.12 14.89
N LEU A 337 -10.00 3.70 13.65
CA LEU A 337 -10.40 4.52 12.50
C LEU A 337 -11.88 4.26 12.13
N THR A 338 -12.68 3.79 13.08
CA THR A 338 -14.10 3.48 12.82
C THR A 338 -14.83 4.74 12.33
N ASN A 339 -15.57 4.65 11.22
CA ASN A 339 -16.23 5.80 10.56
C ASN A 339 -15.30 6.97 10.16
N ALA A 340 -13.97 6.79 10.17
CA ALA A 340 -13.06 7.86 9.77
C ALA A 340 -13.15 8.09 8.26
N ASN A 341 -13.07 9.36 7.84
CA ASN A 341 -12.99 9.72 6.43
C ASN A 341 -11.51 9.80 6.02
N LEU A 342 -11.03 8.80 5.27
CA LEU A 342 -9.69 8.77 4.67
C LEU A 342 -9.74 8.95 3.15
N ALA A 343 -10.80 9.54 2.61
CA ALA A 343 -10.95 9.71 1.17
C ALA A 343 -9.76 10.48 0.60
N SER A 344 -9.11 9.93 -0.43
CA SER A 344 -7.90 10.48 -1.07
C SER A 344 -6.69 10.69 -0.14
N ALA A 345 -6.68 10.09 1.07
CA ALA A 345 -5.53 10.14 1.95
C ALA A 345 -4.34 9.35 1.37
N VAL A 346 -3.12 9.78 1.66
CA VAL A 346 -1.88 9.11 1.23
C VAL A 346 -1.32 8.31 2.40
N LEU A 347 -1.53 6.99 2.40
CA LEU A 347 -1.05 6.05 3.41
C LEU A 347 0.18 5.25 2.95
N THR A 348 0.95 5.79 2.00
CA THR A 348 2.13 5.10 1.46
C THR A 348 3.11 4.73 2.59
N ASN A 349 3.48 3.45 2.68
CA ASN A 349 4.32 2.89 3.74
C ASN A 349 3.80 3.09 5.18
N ALA A 350 2.53 3.42 5.38
CA ALA A 350 1.95 3.53 6.72
C ALA A 350 1.81 2.15 7.38
N ASN A 351 1.98 2.10 8.70
CA ASN A 351 1.75 0.88 9.48
C ASN A 351 0.33 0.88 10.05
N LEU A 352 -0.60 0.14 9.46
CA LEU A 352 -1.97 -0.03 9.96
C LEU A 352 -2.14 -1.36 10.73
N SER A 353 -1.07 -2.01 11.17
CA SER A 353 -1.18 -3.32 11.83
C SER A 353 -2.17 -3.30 13.00
N ARG A 354 -3.15 -4.22 12.98
CA ARG A 354 -4.23 -4.32 13.98
C ARG A 354 -5.13 -3.08 14.10
N ALA A 355 -5.10 -2.16 13.14
CA ALA A 355 -6.02 -1.02 13.11
C ALA A 355 -7.47 -1.48 12.88
N ILE A 356 -8.42 -0.63 13.27
CA ILE A 356 -9.87 -0.87 13.09
C ILE A 356 -10.37 0.10 12.02
N LEU A 357 -10.71 -0.41 10.84
CA LEU A 357 -11.23 0.35 9.68
C LEU A 357 -12.74 0.15 9.48
N THR A 358 -13.48 -0.26 10.51
CA THR A 358 -14.92 -0.50 10.41
C THR A 358 -15.62 0.75 9.88
N ASP A 359 -16.27 0.63 8.73
CA ASP A 359 -17.01 1.71 8.07
C ASP A 359 -16.15 2.95 7.74
N ALA A 360 -14.82 2.79 7.65
CA ALA A 360 -13.92 3.83 7.21
C ALA A 360 -14.06 4.08 5.70
N ASP A 361 -14.01 5.35 5.29
CA ASP A 361 -14.02 5.71 3.87
C ASP A 361 -12.59 5.79 3.33
N LEU A 362 -12.16 4.80 2.55
CA LEU A 362 -10.85 4.79 1.87
C LEU A 362 -11.00 5.08 0.37
N THR A 363 -12.07 5.76 -0.03
CA THR A 363 -12.30 6.11 -1.45
C THR A 363 -11.10 6.85 -2.01
N ARG A 364 -10.47 6.30 -3.06
CA ARG A 364 -9.27 6.84 -3.70
C ARG A 364 -8.05 7.03 -2.78
N ALA A 365 -8.04 6.41 -1.60
CA ALA A 365 -6.87 6.42 -0.72
C ALA A 365 -5.70 5.65 -1.36
N VAL A 366 -4.46 6.06 -1.07
CA VAL A 366 -3.24 5.42 -1.59
C VAL A 366 -2.59 4.59 -0.50
N LEU A 367 -2.67 3.27 -0.58
CA LEU A 367 -2.16 2.33 0.41
C LEU A 367 -0.89 1.58 -0.05
N GLN A 368 -0.18 2.07 -1.06
CA GLN A 368 1.03 1.40 -1.57
C GLN A 368 2.06 1.17 -0.45
N GLY A 369 2.48 -0.07 -0.25
CA GLY A 369 3.47 -0.44 0.79
C GLY A 369 2.97 -0.31 2.24
N ALA A 370 1.71 0.05 2.46
CA ALA A 370 1.12 0.05 3.80
C ALA A 370 1.11 -1.36 4.40
N THR A 371 1.30 -1.49 5.71
CA THR A 371 1.21 -2.77 6.41
C THR A 371 -0.23 -2.99 6.90
N LEU A 372 -0.91 -4.02 6.37
CA LEU A 372 -2.31 -4.34 6.65
C LEU A 372 -2.53 -5.61 7.50
N THR A 373 -1.49 -6.08 8.21
CA THR A 373 -1.57 -7.29 9.04
C THR A 373 -2.60 -7.14 10.15
N ASP A 374 -3.50 -8.13 10.27
CA ASP A 374 -4.56 -8.21 11.29
C ASP A 374 -5.51 -7.00 11.35
N VAL A 375 -5.68 -6.27 10.24
CA VAL A 375 -6.62 -5.15 10.18
C VAL A 375 -8.07 -5.65 10.26
N LYS A 376 -8.88 -4.97 11.06
CA LYS A 376 -10.32 -5.25 11.21
C LYS A 376 -11.16 -4.27 10.40
N GLY A 377 -12.35 -4.69 9.99
CA GLY A 377 -13.32 -3.80 9.35
C GLY A 377 -13.11 -3.58 7.83
N PHE A 378 -12.13 -4.24 7.20
CA PHE A 378 -11.94 -4.18 5.75
C PHE A 378 -13.22 -4.51 4.96
N ALA A 379 -14.00 -5.48 5.45
CA ALA A 379 -15.25 -5.90 4.83
C ALA A 379 -16.31 -4.80 4.74
N THR A 380 -16.33 -3.85 5.69
CA THR A 380 -17.34 -2.77 5.72
C THR A 380 -16.79 -1.41 5.30
N SER A 381 -15.46 -1.26 5.22
CA SER A 381 -14.82 -0.06 4.66
C SER A 381 -15.16 0.18 3.18
N THR A 382 -15.20 1.43 2.74
CA THR A 382 -15.32 1.79 1.32
C THR A 382 -13.95 1.77 0.66
N LEU A 383 -13.78 1.08 -0.48
CA LEU A 383 -12.50 1.00 -1.20
C LEU A 383 -12.58 1.52 -2.64
N THR A 384 -13.69 2.12 -3.06
CA THR A 384 -13.89 2.55 -4.44
C THR A 384 -12.74 3.45 -4.92
N GLY A 385 -12.08 3.07 -6.00
CA GLY A 385 -10.92 3.79 -6.55
C GLY A 385 -9.63 3.76 -5.71
N ALA A 386 -9.57 3.02 -4.59
CA ALA A 386 -8.39 2.95 -3.74
C ALA A 386 -7.21 2.27 -4.47
N ASP A 387 -5.99 2.72 -4.16
CA ASP A 387 -4.75 2.10 -4.63
C ASP A 387 -4.20 1.13 -3.59
N LEU A 388 -4.31 -0.16 -3.91
CA LEU A 388 -3.90 -1.31 -3.12
C LEU A 388 -2.74 -2.05 -3.78
N THR A 389 -1.95 -1.36 -4.63
CA THR A 389 -0.84 -1.93 -5.37
C THR A 389 0.12 -2.71 -4.45
N GLY A 390 0.38 -3.97 -4.80
CA GLY A 390 1.30 -4.85 -4.10
C GLY A 390 0.84 -5.34 -2.72
N GLN A 391 -0.39 -5.04 -2.30
CA GLN A 391 -0.91 -5.43 -1.00
C GLN A 391 -1.17 -6.94 -0.91
N ASP A 392 -1.07 -7.48 0.31
CA ASP A 392 -1.51 -8.84 0.60
C ASP A 392 -2.93 -8.84 1.17
N LEU A 393 -3.87 -9.25 0.34
CA LEU A 393 -5.30 -9.38 0.66
C LEU A 393 -5.73 -10.87 0.61
N SER A 394 -4.76 -11.79 0.70
CA SER A 394 -5.03 -13.22 0.60
C SER A 394 -5.97 -13.72 1.70
N GLY A 395 -6.89 -14.61 1.34
CA GLY A 395 -7.88 -15.19 2.25
C GLY A 395 -8.95 -14.22 2.79
N LEU A 396 -8.93 -12.93 2.44
CA LEU A 396 -9.92 -11.97 2.93
C LEU A 396 -11.29 -12.21 2.29
N THR A 397 -12.35 -12.05 3.09
CA THR A 397 -13.72 -12.01 2.58
C THR A 397 -14.05 -10.60 2.11
N LEU A 398 -14.20 -10.45 0.79
CA LEU A 398 -14.56 -9.23 0.05
C LEU A 398 -15.90 -9.41 -0.68
N ALA A 399 -16.76 -10.33 -0.23
CA ALA A 399 -18.01 -10.66 -0.88
C ALA A 399 -18.97 -9.46 -0.88
N GLY A 400 -19.62 -9.21 -2.02
CA GLY A 400 -20.55 -8.09 -2.23
C GLY A 400 -19.90 -6.70 -2.23
N LYS A 401 -18.57 -6.62 -2.13
CA LYS A 401 -17.86 -5.36 -1.92
C LYS A 401 -17.76 -4.56 -3.21
N ASP A 402 -17.97 -3.24 -3.11
CA ASP A 402 -17.65 -2.33 -4.19
C ASP A 402 -16.13 -2.06 -4.24
N LEU A 403 -15.53 -2.52 -5.33
CA LEU A 403 -14.12 -2.38 -5.69
C LEU A 403 -13.99 -1.64 -7.04
N THR A 404 -15.03 -0.92 -7.46
CA THR A 404 -15.05 -0.20 -8.74
C THR A 404 -13.83 0.72 -8.86
N GLY A 405 -13.10 0.61 -9.97
CA GLY A 405 -11.94 1.44 -10.29
C GLY A 405 -10.74 1.30 -9.34
N THR A 406 -10.72 0.30 -8.45
CA THR A 406 -9.57 0.04 -7.57
C THR A 406 -8.31 -0.29 -8.37
N VAL A 407 -7.15 0.12 -7.84
CA VAL A 407 -5.84 -0.29 -8.37
C VAL A 407 -5.33 -1.46 -7.53
N LEU A 408 -5.37 -2.65 -8.10
CA LEU A 408 -4.98 -3.93 -7.50
C LEU A 408 -3.74 -4.52 -8.21
N THR A 409 -2.86 -3.66 -8.73
CA THR A 409 -1.70 -4.09 -9.49
C THR A 409 -0.73 -4.87 -8.60
N GLY A 410 -0.37 -6.09 -9.00
CA GLY A 410 0.50 -6.98 -8.22
C GLY A 410 -0.05 -7.38 -6.84
N THR A 411 -1.33 -7.10 -6.55
CA THR A 411 -1.96 -7.43 -5.27
C THR A 411 -2.13 -8.94 -5.14
N ASN A 412 -1.86 -9.49 -3.97
CA ASN A 412 -2.15 -10.88 -3.65
C ASN A 412 -3.59 -11.05 -3.18
N LEU A 413 -4.46 -11.59 -4.03
CA LEU A 413 -5.87 -11.90 -3.77
C LEU A 413 -6.09 -13.41 -3.63
N SER A 414 -5.02 -14.20 -3.44
CA SER A 414 -5.14 -15.66 -3.45
C SER A 414 -6.06 -16.16 -2.33
N GLY A 415 -7.01 -17.04 -2.64
CA GLY A 415 -7.97 -17.58 -1.68
C GLY A 415 -8.97 -16.56 -1.13
N SER A 416 -9.01 -15.32 -1.66
CA SER A 416 -9.98 -14.31 -1.23
C SER A 416 -11.41 -14.67 -1.67
N GLY A 417 -12.40 -14.27 -0.88
CA GLY A 417 -13.82 -14.42 -1.21
C GLY A 417 -14.33 -13.17 -1.92
N LEU A 418 -14.43 -13.18 -3.24
CA LEU A 418 -14.90 -12.08 -4.10
C LEU A 418 -16.32 -12.31 -4.65
N ALA A 419 -17.09 -13.22 -4.05
CA ALA A 419 -18.43 -13.52 -4.51
C ALA A 419 -19.32 -12.26 -4.52
N ASP A 420 -20.04 -12.01 -5.61
CA ASP A 420 -20.89 -10.82 -5.82
C ASP A 420 -20.16 -9.46 -5.73
N ALA A 421 -18.81 -9.44 -5.70
CA ALA A 421 -18.04 -8.20 -5.63
C ALA A 421 -18.13 -7.42 -6.96
N ASN A 422 -18.11 -6.09 -6.88
CA ASN A 422 -18.09 -5.23 -8.05
C ASN A 422 -16.68 -4.72 -8.33
N LEU A 423 -16.01 -5.30 -9.33
CA LEU A 423 -14.67 -4.92 -9.80
C LEU A 423 -14.72 -4.15 -11.14
N THR A 424 -15.83 -3.49 -11.45
CA THR A 424 -15.97 -2.74 -12.71
C THR A 424 -14.81 -1.75 -12.88
N GLY A 425 -14.09 -1.86 -14.00
CA GLY A 425 -12.95 -0.98 -14.31
C GLY A 425 -11.75 -1.08 -13.36
N ALA A 426 -11.70 -2.09 -12.47
CA ALA A 426 -10.55 -2.29 -11.58
C ALA A 426 -9.29 -2.71 -12.37
N ASN A 427 -8.11 -2.31 -11.89
CA ASN A 427 -6.83 -2.69 -12.46
C ASN A 427 -6.17 -3.81 -11.66
N LEU A 428 -6.34 -5.06 -12.10
CA LEU A 428 -5.75 -6.28 -11.56
C LEU A 428 -4.51 -6.75 -12.35
N THR A 429 -3.77 -5.83 -12.98
CA THR A 429 -2.53 -6.20 -13.69
C THR A 429 -1.57 -6.94 -12.76
N ASP A 430 -1.06 -8.10 -13.18
CA ASP A 430 -0.18 -8.98 -12.41
C ASP A 430 -0.73 -9.42 -11.02
N ALA A 431 -2.03 -9.25 -10.77
CA ALA A 431 -2.64 -9.67 -9.52
C ALA A 431 -2.68 -11.21 -9.40
N ASN A 432 -2.52 -11.71 -8.18
CA ASN A 432 -2.65 -13.14 -7.91
C ASN A 432 -4.06 -13.46 -7.40
N LEU A 433 -4.95 -14.00 -8.25
CA LEU A 433 -6.29 -14.46 -7.88
C LEU A 433 -6.34 -15.98 -7.66
N ALA A 434 -5.21 -16.64 -7.39
CA ALA A 434 -5.20 -18.09 -7.28
C ALA A 434 -6.16 -18.59 -6.19
N ASN A 435 -7.04 -19.53 -6.52
CA ASN A 435 -8.08 -20.07 -5.63
C ASN A 435 -9.07 -19.03 -5.06
N ALA A 436 -9.15 -17.82 -5.64
CA ALA A 436 -10.16 -16.85 -5.23
C ALA A 436 -11.57 -17.32 -5.63
N ALA A 437 -12.57 -17.06 -4.78
CA ALA A 437 -13.97 -17.36 -5.08
C ALA A 437 -14.60 -16.13 -5.75
N VAL A 438 -14.78 -16.16 -7.07
CA VAL A 438 -15.26 -15.02 -7.87
C VAL A 438 -16.70 -15.20 -8.38
N THR A 439 -17.50 -16.02 -7.69
CA THR A 439 -18.90 -16.30 -8.08
C THR A 439 -19.68 -14.99 -8.27
N ASN A 440 -20.32 -14.78 -9.42
CA ASN A 440 -21.06 -13.55 -9.75
C ASN A 440 -20.26 -12.23 -9.65
N ALA A 441 -18.93 -12.28 -9.55
CA ALA A 441 -18.13 -11.06 -9.47
C ALA A 441 -18.24 -10.27 -10.78
N ASN A 442 -18.47 -8.97 -10.69
CA ASN A 442 -18.56 -8.10 -11.85
C ASN A 442 -17.17 -7.57 -12.24
N LEU A 443 -16.56 -8.15 -13.27
CA LEU A 443 -15.24 -7.76 -13.80
C LEU A 443 -15.37 -6.96 -15.10
N ASN A 444 -16.51 -6.33 -15.35
CA ASN A 444 -16.75 -5.57 -16.57
C ASN A 444 -15.70 -4.45 -16.75
N GLY A 445 -15.01 -4.46 -17.88
CA GLY A 445 -13.95 -3.48 -18.17
C GLY A 445 -12.73 -3.55 -17.25
N ALA A 446 -12.62 -4.56 -16.38
CA ALA A 446 -11.45 -4.74 -15.53
C ALA A 446 -10.21 -5.10 -16.37
N THR A 447 -9.03 -4.69 -15.90
CA THR A 447 -7.75 -5.07 -16.50
C THR A 447 -7.14 -6.21 -15.71
N LEU A 448 -6.99 -7.38 -16.33
CA LEU A 448 -6.42 -8.61 -15.76
C LEU A 448 -5.16 -9.04 -16.52
N THR A 449 -4.42 -8.10 -17.11
CA THR A 449 -3.19 -8.40 -17.86
C THR A 449 -2.19 -9.10 -16.96
N GLY A 450 -1.71 -10.27 -17.34
CA GLY A 450 -0.76 -11.06 -16.54
C GLY A 450 -1.31 -11.65 -15.23
N ALA A 451 -2.62 -11.48 -14.93
CA ALA A 451 -3.20 -11.97 -13.69
C ALA A 451 -3.18 -13.51 -13.61
N THR A 452 -2.94 -14.03 -12.40
CA THR A 452 -2.96 -15.48 -12.13
C THR A 452 -4.36 -15.90 -11.70
N LEU A 453 -5.01 -16.76 -12.51
CA LEU A 453 -6.39 -17.24 -12.28
C LEU A 453 -6.43 -18.74 -11.90
N THR A 454 -5.29 -19.32 -11.49
CA THR A 454 -5.18 -20.75 -11.24
C THR A 454 -5.95 -21.18 -10.00
N GLY A 455 -6.76 -22.22 -10.09
CA GLY A 455 -7.46 -22.82 -8.95
C GLY A 455 -8.79 -22.15 -8.60
N ILE A 456 -9.17 -21.09 -9.33
CA ILE A 456 -10.57 -20.61 -9.32
C ILE A 456 -11.45 -21.74 -9.87
N SER A 457 -12.59 -22.01 -9.23
CA SER A 457 -13.49 -23.06 -9.69
C SER A 457 -14.13 -22.68 -11.03
N ASP A 458 -14.36 -23.66 -11.90
CA ASP A 458 -15.01 -23.41 -13.18
C ASP A 458 -16.46 -22.92 -13.02
N GLY A 459 -17.11 -23.22 -11.89
CA GLY A 459 -18.42 -22.64 -11.55
C GLY A 459 -18.34 -21.15 -11.27
N ASP A 460 -17.27 -20.70 -10.60
CA ASP A 460 -17.10 -19.29 -10.25
C ASP A 460 -16.75 -18.46 -11.49
N LEU A 461 -15.83 -18.94 -12.32
CA LEU A 461 -15.50 -18.27 -13.59
C LEU A 461 -16.71 -18.18 -14.52
N ARG A 462 -17.57 -19.22 -14.54
CA ARG A 462 -18.80 -19.23 -15.36
C ARG A 462 -19.95 -18.34 -14.87
N SER A 463 -19.75 -17.63 -13.77
CA SER A 463 -20.74 -16.69 -13.25
C SER A 463 -20.20 -15.27 -13.19
N ALA A 464 -18.90 -15.10 -13.43
CA ALA A 464 -18.27 -13.79 -13.45
C ALA A 464 -18.68 -13.01 -14.70
N VAL A 465 -18.85 -11.69 -14.58
CA VAL A 465 -19.15 -10.82 -15.73
C VAL A 465 -17.85 -10.33 -16.35
N LEU A 466 -17.44 -10.93 -17.47
CA LEU A 466 -16.16 -10.66 -18.15
C LEU A 466 -16.27 -9.81 -19.43
N THR A 467 -17.44 -9.24 -19.73
CA THR A 467 -17.64 -8.37 -20.90
C THR A 467 -16.65 -7.19 -20.88
N ASN A 468 -16.01 -6.90 -22.03
CA ASN A 468 -14.98 -5.86 -22.20
C ASN A 468 -13.74 -5.98 -21.29
N ALA A 469 -13.53 -7.10 -20.60
CA ALA A 469 -12.34 -7.28 -19.76
C ALA A 469 -11.06 -7.36 -20.60
N ASN A 470 -9.95 -6.84 -20.08
CA ASN A 470 -8.62 -6.98 -20.68
C ASN A 470 -7.85 -8.14 -20.02
N LEU A 471 -7.90 -9.30 -20.67
CA LEU A 471 -7.26 -10.57 -20.33
C LEU A 471 -5.98 -10.81 -21.16
N THR A 472 -5.28 -9.76 -21.60
CA THR A 472 -4.03 -9.89 -22.38
C THR A 472 -3.01 -10.76 -21.65
N GLY A 473 -2.50 -11.79 -22.32
CA GLY A 473 -1.52 -12.74 -21.75
C GLY A 473 -2.02 -13.62 -20.60
N ALA A 474 -3.32 -13.60 -20.28
CA ALA A 474 -3.89 -14.38 -19.18
C ALA A 474 -3.68 -15.90 -19.36
N GLN A 475 -3.45 -16.62 -18.26
CA GLN A 475 -3.30 -18.08 -18.24
C GLN A 475 -4.64 -18.76 -17.95
N LEU A 476 -5.35 -19.15 -19.01
CA LEU A 476 -6.71 -19.71 -19.00
C LEU A 476 -6.77 -21.16 -19.50
N ASN A 477 -5.63 -21.84 -19.63
CA ASN A 477 -5.53 -23.20 -20.19
C ASN A 477 -6.28 -24.23 -19.33
N ASN A 478 -6.97 -25.17 -19.99
CA ASN A 478 -7.77 -26.24 -19.38
C ASN A 478 -8.91 -25.75 -18.46
N ARG A 479 -9.46 -24.57 -18.71
CA ARG A 479 -10.61 -24.02 -17.97
C ARG A 479 -11.94 -24.37 -18.64
N ASP A 480 -13.03 -24.40 -17.86
CA ASP A 480 -14.38 -24.45 -18.42
C ASP A 480 -15.04 -23.07 -18.36
N LEU A 481 -15.24 -22.48 -19.54
CA LEU A 481 -15.90 -21.21 -19.84
C LEU A 481 -17.16 -21.44 -20.70
N THR A 482 -17.83 -22.58 -20.52
CA THR A 482 -19.06 -22.92 -21.24
C THR A 482 -20.15 -21.87 -21.02
N GLY A 483 -20.67 -21.31 -22.11
CA GLY A 483 -21.74 -20.32 -22.11
C GLY A 483 -21.33 -18.89 -21.74
N GLU A 484 -20.04 -18.64 -21.50
CA GLU A 484 -19.57 -17.36 -21.00
C GLU A 484 -19.74 -16.20 -21.97
N ASN A 485 -20.04 -15.01 -21.43
CA ASN A 485 -20.13 -13.78 -22.22
C ASN A 485 -18.82 -12.97 -22.15
N LEU A 486 -17.97 -13.20 -23.14
CA LEU A 486 -16.70 -12.52 -23.39
C LEU A 486 -16.81 -11.45 -24.48
N THR A 487 -18.01 -10.91 -24.74
CA THR A 487 -18.22 -9.88 -25.77
C THR A 487 -17.26 -8.70 -25.54
N GLY A 488 -16.53 -8.30 -26.58
CA GLY A 488 -15.57 -7.19 -26.55
C GLY A 488 -14.32 -7.41 -25.67
N ALA A 489 -14.12 -8.59 -25.10
CA ALA A 489 -12.95 -8.87 -24.26
C ALA A 489 -11.65 -8.86 -25.07
N THR A 490 -10.55 -8.37 -24.47
CA THR A 490 -9.21 -8.42 -25.08
C THR A 490 -8.42 -9.57 -24.48
N LEU A 491 -8.11 -10.58 -25.29
CA LEU A 491 -7.45 -11.84 -24.95
C LEU A 491 -6.17 -12.02 -25.78
N THR A 492 -5.55 -10.92 -26.21
CA THR A 492 -4.35 -10.95 -27.06
C THR A 492 -3.22 -11.71 -26.36
N GLY A 493 -2.64 -12.70 -27.03
CA GLY A 493 -1.59 -13.56 -26.47
C GLY A 493 -2.00 -14.42 -25.27
N ALA A 494 -3.30 -14.51 -24.94
CA ALA A 494 -3.77 -15.33 -23.83
C ALA A 494 -3.57 -16.84 -24.13
N ASN A 495 -3.33 -17.62 -23.08
CA ASN A 495 -3.21 -19.06 -23.18
C ASN A 495 -4.55 -19.74 -22.85
N LEU A 496 -5.28 -20.17 -23.87
CA LEU A 496 -6.58 -20.83 -23.83
C LEU A 496 -6.49 -22.31 -24.29
N SER A 497 -5.30 -22.91 -24.23
CA SER A 497 -5.12 -24.29 -24.72
C SER A 497 -5.93 -25.28 -23.89
N GLY A 498 -6.69 -26.15 -24.54
CA GLY A 498 -7.54 -27.15 -23.87
C GLY A 498 -8.76 -26.57 -23.15
N THR A 499 -9.04 -25.27 -23.29
CA THR A 499 -10.17 -24.60 -22.63
C THR A 499 -11.50 -25.00 -23.29
N THR A 500 -12.54 -25.23 -22.48
CA THR A 500 -13.91 -25.45 -22.96
C THR A 500 -14.63 -24.11 -23.05
N LEU A 501 -14.99 -23.71 -24.26
CA LEU A 501 -15.70 -22.48 -24.64
C LEU A 501 -17.03 -22.80 -25.34
N THR A 502 -17.62 -23.96 -25.03
CA THR A 502 -18.86 -24.43 -25.66
C THR A 502 -19.97 -23.38 -25.47
N ASN A 503 -20.64 -22.96 -26.55
CA ASN A 503 -21.68 -21.91 -26.55
C ASN A 503 -21.25 -20.56 -25.94
N ALA A 504 -19.96 -20.29 -25.77
CA ALA A 504 -19.49 -18.99 -25.30
C ALA A 504 -19.77 -17.89 -26.33
N VAL A 505 -19.99 -16.66 -25.87
CA VAL A 505 -20.22 -15.47 -26.69
C VAL A 505 -18.98 -14.59 -26.66
N LEU A 506 -18.22 -14.59 -27.76
CA LEU A 506 -16.98 -13.83 -27.97
C LEU A 506 -17.13 -12.76 -29.07
N THR A 507 -18.35 -12.27 -29.31
CA THR A 507 -18.63 -11.26 -30.33
C THR A 507 -17.71 -10.05 -30.14
N ASP A 508 -17.08 -9.57 -31.21
CA ASP A 508 -16.15 -8.42 -31.22
C ASP A 508 -14.91 -8.59 -30.28
N ALA A 509 -14.60 -9.79 -29.77
CA ALA A 509 -13.43 -10.02 -28.93
C ALA A 509 -12.10 -9.99 -29.71
N VAL A 510 -10.99 -9.72 -29.00
CA VAL A 510 -9.64 -9.59 -29.59
C VAL A 510 -8.70 -10.68 -29.06
N LEU A 511 -8.50 -11.74 -29.84
CA LEU A 511 -7.69 -12.92 -29.54
C LEU A 511 -6.42 -13.02 -30.41
N ASN A 512 -5.89 -11.90 -30.91
CA ASN A 512 -4.67 -11.91 -31.73
C ASN A 512 -3.51 -12.63 -31.02
N ASN A 513 -2.80 -13.51 -31.73
CA ASN A 513 -1.71 -14.33 -31.19
C ASN A 513 -2.05 -15.20 -29.96
N ALA A 514 -3.34 -15.41 -29.64
CA ALA A 514 -3.74 -16.27 -28.54
C ALA A 514 -3.47 -17.75 -28.88
N ASN A 515 -3.26 -18.57 -27.84
CA ASN A 515 -3.12 -20.01 -27.96
C ASN A 515 -4.44 -20.71 -27.61
N LEU A 516 -5.21 -21.13 -28.60
CA LEU A 516 -6.43 -21.94 -28.48
C LEU A 516 -6.21 -23.40 -28.89
N ALA A 517 -4.97 -23.91 -28.81
CA ALA A 517 -4.68 -25.30 -29.19
C ALA A 517 -5.55 -26.29 -28.40
N ASN A 518 -6.23 -27.19 -29.10
CA ASN A 518 -7.16 -28.18 -28.55
C ASN A 518 -8.32 -27.60 -27.72
N ALA A 519 -8.66 -26.32 -27.89
CA ALA A 519 -9.82 -25.72 -27.24
C ALA A 519 -11.14 -26.28 -27.84
N ASN A 520 -12.17 -26.40 -27.02
CA ASN A 520 -13.51 -26.78 -27.46
C ASN A 520 -14.39 -25.52 -27.59
N LEU A 521 -14.55 -25.04 -28.82
CA LEU A 521 -15.36 -23.87 -29.21
C LEU A 521 -16.72 -24.29 -29.82
N THR A 522 -17.22 -25.49 -29.51
CA THR A 522 -18.46 -26.01 -30.10
C THR A 522 -19.63 -25.04 -29.86
N GLY A 523 -20.30 -24.61 -30.93
CA GLY A 523 -21.43 -23.68 -30.85
C GLY A 523 -21.09 -22.27 -30.36
N ALA A 524 -19.81 -21.93 -30.20
CA ALA A 524 -19.40 -20.59 -29.75
C ALA A 524 -19.76 -19.52 -30.78
N ASN A 525 -20.15 -18.34 -30.30
CA ASN A 525 -20.34 -17.16 -31.14
C ASN A 525 -19.05 -16.34 -31.17
N LEU A 526 -18.33 -16.43 -32.28
CA LEU A 526 -17.08 -15.73 -32.59
C LEU A 526 -17.31 -14.66 -33.69
N ASP A 527 -18.52 -14.12 -33.81
CA ASP A 527 -18.82 -13.11 -34.83
C ASP A 527 -17.94 -11.86 -34.64
N LYS A 528 -17.32 -11.40 -35.73
CA LYS A 528 -16.41 -10.24 -35.79
C LYS A 528 -15.19 -10.34 -34.85
N VAL A 529 -14.89 -11.52 -34.35
CA VAL A 529 -13.71 -11.74 -33.52
C VAL A 529 -12.42 -11.48 -34.32
N THR A 530 -11.37 -11.01 -33.67
CA THR A 530 -10.03 -10.95 -34.27
C THR A 530 -9.13 -12.03 -33.67
N LEU A 531 -8.65 -12.93 -34.51
CA LEU A 531 -7.83 -14.11 -34.20
C LEU A 531 -6.53 -14.09 -35.03
N ALA A 532 -6.05 -12.91 -35.44
CA ALA A 532 -4.91 -12.82 -36.33
C ALA A 532 -3.66 -13.41 -35.66
N GLY A 533 -2.98 -14.35 -36.34
CA GLY A 533 -1.83 -15.07 -35.81
C GLY A 533 -2.11 -16.04 -34.64
N ALA A 534 -3.37 -16.27 -34.28
CA ALA A 534 -3.72 -17.19 -33.19
C ALA A 534 -3.44 -18.65 -33.57
N SER A 535 -3.13 -19.48 -32.58
CA SER A 535 -3.04 -20.94 -32.75
C SER A 535 -4.38 -21.58 -32.39
N LEU A 536 -5.03 -22.23 -33.34
CA LEU A 536 -6.24 -23.05 -33.18
C LEU A 536 -5.96 -24.52 -33.50
N THR A 537 -4.71 -24.97 -33.33
CA THR A 537 -4.32 -26.34 -33.70
C THR A 537 -5.16 -27.36 -32.95
N GLY A 538 -5.87 -28.24 -33.66
CA GLY A 538 -6.74 -29.26 -33.07
C GLY A 538 -7.98 -28.72 -32.34
N ALA A 539 -8.32 -27.44 -32.47
CA ALA A 539 -9.49 -26.87 -31.83
C ALA A 539 -10.80 -27.40 -32.46
N ASP A 540 -11.83 -27.60 -31.64
CA ASP A 540 -13.16 -28.00 -32.11
C ASP A 540 -14.07 -26.78 -32.23
N LEU A 541 -14.34 -26.33 -33.45
CA LEU A 541 -15.24 -25.21 -33.77
C LEU A 541 -16.58 -25.71 -34.33
N THR A 542 -16.99 -26.94 -34.02
CA THR A 542 -18.23 -27.52 -34.57
C THR A 542 -19.42 -26.61 -34.29
N GLY A 543 -20.15 -26.20 -35.33
CA GLY A 543 -21.32 -25.33 -35.23
C GLY A 543 -21.05 -23.89 -34.75
N ALA A 544 -19.79 -23.46 -34.62
CA ALA A 544 -19.46 -22.10 -34.22
C ALA A 544 -19.82 -21.06 -35.29
N THR A 545 -20.17 -19.83 -34.89
CA THR A 545 -20.37 -18.71 -35.82
C THR A 545 -19.14 -17.81 -35.83
N LEU A 546 -18.58 -17.55 -37.01
CA LEU A 546 -17.39 -16.73 -37.24
C LEU A 546 -17.70 -15.64 -38.28
N THR A 547 -18.92 -15.08 -38.26
CA THR A 547 -19.35 -14.11 -39.28
C THR A 547 -18.51 -12.84 -39.18
N GLY A 548 -17.79 -12.48 -40.24
CA GLY A 548 -16.90 -11.32 -40.26
C GLY A 548 -15.65 -11.45 -39.39
N ALA A 549 -15.30 -12.66 -38.93
CA ALA A 549 -14.10 -12.89 -38.13
C ALA A 549 -12.80 -12.66 -38.94
N ASN A 550 -11.73 -12.24 -38.27
CA ASN A 550 -10.40 -12.14 -38.86
C ASN A 550 -9.49 -13.26 -38.32
N LEU A 551 -9.18 -14.24 -39.14
CA LEU A 551 -8.28 -15.37 -38.88
C LEU A 551 -6.97 -15.26 -39.68
N ASP A 552 -6.60 -14.07 -40.12
CA ASP A 552 -5.41 -13.88 -40.96
C ASP A 552 -4.14 -14.41 -40.25
N ASN A 553 -3.36 -15.23 -40.96
CA ASN A 553 -2.17 -15.91 -40.45
C ASN A 553 -2.38 -16.83 -39.23
N ALA A 554 -3.62 -17.19 -38.90
CA ALA A 554 -3.89 -18.14 -37.83
C ALA A 554 -3.49 -19.58 -38.21
N ASP A 555 -3.09 -20.38 -37.22
CA ASP A 555 -2.82 -21.81 -37.43
C ASP A 555 -4.05 -22.65 -37.07
N LEU A 556 -4.78 -23.15 -38.07
CA LEU A 556 -5.94 -24.02 -37.89
C LEU A 556 -5.59 -25.51 -38.06
N THR A 557 -4.31 -25.91 -37.94
CA THR A 557 -3.92 -27.29 -38.22
C THR A 557 -4.73 -28.31 -37.42
N GLY A 558 -5.48 -29.17 -38.11
CA GLY A 558 -6.32 -30.20 -37.48
C GLY A 558 -7.61 -29.68 -36.82
N ALA A 559 -7.96 -28.40 -36.99
CA ALA A 559 -9.18 -27.84 -36.43
C ALA A 559 -10.44 -28.43 -37.08
N ASN A 560 -11.53 -28.55 -36.31
CA ASN A 560 -12.81 -29.04 -36.79
C ASN A 560 -13.79 -27.88 -37.00
N LEU A 561 -14.10 -27.55 -38.25
CA LEU A 561 -15.09 -26.52 -38.64
C LEU A 561 -16.42 -27.11 -39.09
N THR A 562 -16.70 -28.37 -38.73
CA THR A 562 -17.96 -29.04 -39.11
C THR A 562 -19.15 -28.16 -38.73
N THR A 563 -20.07 -27.92 -39.66
CA THR A 563 -21.25 -27.04 -39.50
C THR A 563 -21.00 -25.59 -39.05
N ALA A 564 -19.75 -25.13 -39.01
CA ALA A 564 -19.41 -23.76 -38.65
C ALA A 564 -19.82 -22.76 -39.74
N THR A 565 -20.00 -21.49 -39.38
CA THR A 565 -20.36 -20.40 -40.32
C THR A 565 -19.30 -19.33 -40.40
N LEU A 566 -18.63 -19.18 -41.54
CA LEU A 566 -17.54 -18.22 -41.77
C LEU A 566 -17.92 -17.02 -42.64
N ARG A 567 -19.21 -16.69 -42.80
CA ARG A 567 -19.67 -15.62 -43.72
C ARG A 567 -18.89 -14.31 -43.52
N GLY A 568 -18.23 -13.82 -44.57
CA GLY A 568 -17.43 -12.60 -44.52
C GLY A 568 -16.14 -12.69 -43.70
N ALA A 569 -15.76 -13.87 -43.18
CA ALA A 569 -14.51 -14.05 -42.46
C ALA A 569 -13.30 -13.98 -43.40
N SER A 570 -12.22 -13.38 -42.92
CA SER A 570 -10.89 -13.40 -43.55
C SER A 570 -10.03 -14.49 -42.91
N TYR A 571 -9.26 -15.22 -43.71
CA TYR A 571 -8.25 -16.20 -43.25
C TYR A 571 -7.05 -16.18 -44.21
N ALA A 572 -6.66 -14.98 -44.65
CA ALA A 572 -5.53 -14.82 -45.56
C ALA A 572 -4.24 -15.26 -44.84
N GLY A 573 -3.47 -16.16 -45.48
CA GLY A 573 -2.23 -16.68 -44.90
C GLY A 573 -2.42 -17.68 -43.75
N ALA A 574 -3.67 -18.07 -43.42
CA ALA A 574 -3.92 -19.07 -42.40
C ALA A 574 -3.41 -20.46 -42.82
N ILE A 575 -2.98 -21.26 -41.84
CA ILE A 575 -2.56 -22.66 -42.05
C ILE A 575 -3.80 -23.55 -41.92
N LEU A 576 -4.30 -24.08 -43.04
CA LEU A 576 -5.60 -24.79 -43.12
C LEU A 576 -5.47 -26.31 -43.20
N SER A 577 -4.33 -26.83 -42.79
CA SER A 577 -4.03 -28.22 -42.96
C SER A 577 -4.81 -29.16 -42.06
N LYS A 578 -5.28 -30.30 -42.59
CA LYS A 578 -6.07 -31.29 -41.85
C LYS A 578 -7.33 -30.69 -41.21
N VAL A 579 -7.77 -29.53 -41.65
CA VAL A 579 -9.02 -28.92 -41.20
C VAL A 579 -10.20 -29.73 -41.72
N THR A 580 -11.18 -29.99 -40.86
CA THR A 580 -12.43 -30.65 -41.24
C THR A 580 -13.47 -29.60 -41.61
N TRP A 581 -13.99 -29.66 -42.84
CA TRP A 581 -14.90 -28.64 -43.43
C TRP A 581 -16.34 -29.14 -43.67
N SER A 582 -16.73 -30.26 -43.06
CA SER A 582 -18.00 -30.91 -43.34
C SER A 582 -19.19 -30.00 -43.04
N ASP A 583 -20.01 -29.68 -44.04
CA ASP A 583 -21.19 -28.82 -43.91
C ASP A 583 -20.89 -27.39 -43.40
N THR A 584 -19.65 -26.93 -43.54
CA THR A 584 -19.24 -25.56 -43.21
C THR A 584 -19.86 -24.56 -44.21
N VAL A 585 -20.35 -23.43 -43.69
CA VAL A 585 -20.74 -22.27 -44.51
C VAL A 585 -19.53 -21.36 -44.70
N CYS A 586 -19.10 -21.16 -45.94
CA CYS A 586 -17.88 -20.44 -46.27
C CYS A 586 -18.04 -18.90 -46.26
N SER A 587 -16.93 -18.17 -46.42
CA SER A 587 -16.91 -16.70 -46.38
C SER A 587 -17.80 -16.02 -47.40
N ASP A 588 -18.01 -16.65 -48.56
CA ASP A 588 -18.89 -16.16 -49.61
C ASP A 588 -20.37 -16.59 -49.43
N GLY A 589 -20.65 -17.35 -48.36
CA GLY A 589 -21.97 -17.87 -48.04
C GLY A 589 -22.32 -19.21 -48.70
N THR A 590 -21.39 -19.85 -49.43
CA THR A 590 -21.62 -21.20 -49.97
C THR A 590 -21.57 -22.27 -48.88
N SER A 591 -22.45 -23.26 -48.98
CA SER A 591 -22.43 -24.45 -48.11
C SER A 591 -21.94 -25.64 -48.94
N LEU A 592 -20.89 -26.29 -48.49
CA LEU A 592 -20.29 -27.43 -49.19
C LEU A 592 -20.70 -28.71 -48.46
N SER A 593 -21.67 -29.43 -49.03
CA SER A 593 -21.87 -30.83 -48.70
C SER A 593 -20.79 -31.64 -49.42
N ASN A 594 -20.13 -32.58 -48.71
CA ASN A 594 -19.09 -33.51 -49.20
C ASN A 594 -17.62 -33.09 -49.01
N GLY A 595 -17.29 -32.25 -48.02
CA GLY A 595 -15.93 -32.16 -47.50
C GLY A 595 -14.88 -31.52 -48.42
N VAL A 596 -15.29 -30.85 -49.49
CA VAL A 596 -14.44 -29.92 -50.25
C VAL A 596 -14.24 -28.66 -49.40
N GLY A 597 -13.00 -28.17 -49.28
CA GLY A 597 -12.71 -26.99 -48.45
C GLY A 597 -13.39 -25.71 -48.97
N CYS A 598 -13.49 -24.70 -48.10
CA CYS A 598 -14.08 -23.42 -48.49
C CYS A 598 -13.39 -22.74 -49.69
N ARG A 599 -14.18 -22.04 -50.51
CA ARG A 599 -13.82 -21.49 -51.84
C ARG A 599 -12.35 -21.09 -51.97
N GLY A 600 -11.70 -21.65 -53.00
CA GLY A 600 -10.33 -21.31 -53.35
C GLY A 600 -9.29 -22.28 -52.81
N THR A 601 -9.68 -23.21 -51.93
CA THR A 601 -8.74 -24.12 -51.28
C THR A 601 -9.02 -25.57 -51.67
N LEU A 602 -7.97 -26.28 -52.12
CA LEU A 602 -7.96 -27.72 -52.30
C LEU A 602 -6.92 -28.29 -51.35
N VAL A 603 -7.34 -29.14 -50.41
CA VAL A 603 -6.43 -29.73 -49.42
C VAL A 603 -5.94 -31.11 -49.85
N GLN A 604 -4.86 -31.57 -49.21
CA GLN A 604 -4.30 -32.91 -49.40
C GLN A 604 -5.38 -34.01 -49.40
N GLY A 605 -5.31 -34.90 -50.39
CA GLY A 605 -6.25 -36.00 -50.61
C GLY A 605 -7.49 -35.60 -51.44
N GLN A 606 -7.68 -34.33 -51.76
CA GLN A 606 -8.83 -33.86 -52.56
C GLN A 606 -8.53 -33.79 -54.06
N GLU A 607 -9.60 -33.89 -54.85
CA GLU A 607 -9.54 -33.86 -56.30
C GLU A 607 -10.57 -32.86 -56.89
N LEU A 608 -10.19 -32.21 -57.99
CA LEU A 608 -11.07 -31.44 -58.86
C LEU A 608 -11.49 -32.30 -60.04
N GLY A 609 -12.80 -32.44 -60.26
CA GLY A 609 -13.37 -33.05 -61.46
C GLY A 609 -13.62 -32.02 -62.58
N PRO A 610 -13.98 -32.46 -63.80
CA PRO A 610 -14.24 -31.55 -64.90
C PRO A 610 -15.47 -30.69 -64.61
N GLY A 611 -15.36 -29.39 -64.86
CA GLY A 611 -16.37 -28.38 -64.54
C GLY A 611 -16.36 -27.89 -63.09
N THR A 612 -15.59 -28.53 -62.20
CA THR A 612 -15.40 -28.04 -60.82
C THR A 612 -14.43 -26.86 -60.80
N THR A 613 -14.72 -25.89 -59.94
CA THR A 613 -13.94 -24.65 -59.86
C THR A 613 -13.53 -24.33 -58.44
N LEU A 614 -12.26 -23.96 -58.26
CA LEU A 614 -11.83 -23.15 -57.12
C LEU A 614 -12.02 -21.69 -57.51
N THR A 615 -12.59 -20.89 -56.63
CA THR A 615 -12.78 -19.45 -56.87
C THR A 615 -12.10 -18.68 -55.75
N SER A 616 -11.39 -17.59 -56.09
CA SER A 616 -10.73 -16.74 -55.09
C SER A 616 -11.75 -16.12 -54.14
N PRO A 617 -11.38 -15.82 -52.89
CA PRO A 617 -12.27 -15.17 -51.93
C PRO A 617 -12.95 -13.89 -52.45
N ASN A 618 -12.27 -13.07 -53.25
CA ASN A 618 -12.81 -11.86 -53.86
C ASN A 618 -13.64 -12.08 -55.14
N ASN A 619 -13.88 -13.32 -55.55
CA ASN A 619 -14.62 -13.72 -56.75
C ASN A 619 -14.03 -13.23 -58.09
N LYS A 620 -12.82 -12.67 -58.09
CA LYS A 620 -12.18 -12.18 -59.32
C LYS A 620 -11.38 -13.24 -60.05
N TYR A 621 -11.11 -14.38 -59.45
CA TYR A 621 -10.30 -15.43 -60.06
C TYR A 621 -10.93 -16.79 -59.88
N THR A 622 -10.74 -17.66 -60.87
CA THR A 622 -11.31 -19.00 -60.86
C THR A 622 -10.34 -19.99 -61.48
N LEU A 623 -9.92 -21.01 -60.74
CA LEU A 623 -9.19 -22.16 -61.26
C LEU A 623 -10.19 -23.27 -61.58
N VAL A 624 -10.29 -23.68 -62.83
CA VAL A 624 -11.26 -24.67 -63.31
C VAL A 624 -10.56 -25.78 -64.07
N LEU A 625 -10.87 -27.03 -63.76
CA LEU A 625 -10.56 -28.15 -64.65
C LEU A 625 -11.67 -28.21 -65.70
N GLN A 626 -11.37 -27.86 -66.94
CA GLN A 626 -12.35 -27.81 -68.03
C GLN A 626 -12.71 -29.22 -68.52
N GLY A 627 -13.86 -29.33 -69.20
CA GLY A 627 -14.33 -30.60 -69.77
C GLY A 627 -13.44 -31.17 -70.87
N ASP A 628 -12.55 -30.37 -71.44
CA ASP A 628 -11.53 -30.78 -72.41
C ASP A 628 -10.23 -31.29 -71.76
N GLY A 629 -10.18 -31.33 -70.42
CA GLY A 629 -9.02 -31.79 -69.65
C GLY A 629 -7.98 -30.71 -69.35
N ASN A 630 -8.25 -29.44 -69.67
CA ASN A 630 -7.34 -28.33 -69.40
C ASN A 630 -7.62 -27.70 -68.02
N LEU A 631 -6.61 -27.56 -67.17
CA LEU A 631 -6.74 -26.79 -65.92
C LEU A 631 -6.38 -25.33 -66.20
N VAL A 632 -7.32 -24.42 -65.97
CA VAL A 632 -7.20 -23.01 -66.36
C VAL A 632 -7.52 -22.08 -65.20
N LEU A 633 -6.64 -21.12 -64.96
CA LEU A 633 -6.87 -19.99 -64.09
C LEU A 633 -7.44 -18.82 -64.90
N TYR A 634 -8.65 -18.40 -64.58
CA TYR A 634 -9.33 -17.24 -65.14
C TYR A 634 -9.27 -16.04 -64.20
N SER A 635 -9.29 -14.85 -64.80
CA SER A 635 -9.64 -13.60 -64.13
C SER A 635 -10.98 -13.10 -64.68
N TYR A 636 -11.81 -12.58 -63.79
CA TYR A 636 -13.14 -12.06 -64.06
C TYR A 636 -13.19 -10.57 -63.69
N ASP A 637 -13.63 -9.75 -64.64
CA ASP A 637 -13.94 -8.34 -64.46
C ASP A 637 -15.46 -8.21 -64.32
N SER A 638 -15.92 -8.02 -63.08
CA SER A 638 -17.35 -7.90 -62.76
C SER A 638 -17.99 -6.62 -63.29
N GLU A 639 -17.21 -5.57 -63.59
CA GLU A 639 -17.73 -4.31 -64.13
C GLU A 639 -18.01 -4.42 -65.63
N LYS A 640 -17.27 -5.29 -66.33
CA LYS A 640 -17.38 -5.49 -67.78
C LYS A 640 -18.04 -6.82 -68.17
N ASP A 641 -18.36 -7.66 -67.19
CA ASP A 641 -18.82 -9.04 -67.36
C ASP A 641 -17.94 -9.85 -68.32
N GLN A 642 -16.62 -9.72 -68.17
CA GLN A 642 -15.63 -10.35 -69.05
C GLN A 642 -14.71 -11.28 -68.27
N ARG A 643 -14.41 -12.44 -68.88
CA ARG A 643 -13.53 -13.47 -68.31
C ARG A 643 -12.39 -13.77 -69.28
N TRP A 644 -11.16 -13.84 -68.80
CA TRP A 644 -9.97 -14.12 -69.62
C TRP A 644 -8.99 -15.04 -68.89
N ALA A 645 -8.35 -15.93 -69.65
CA ALA A 645 -7.41 -16.90 -69.11
C ALA A 645 -6.08 -16.23 -68.73
N VAL A 646 -5.64 -16.45 -67.50
CA VAL A 646 -4.40 -15.91 -66.93
C VAL A 646 -3.28 -16.94 -67.01
N TRP A 647 -3.61 -18.22 -66.79
CA TRP A 647 -2.67 -19.33 -66.84
C TRP A 647 -3.41 -20.63 -67.17
N SER A 648 -2.72 -21.59 -67.79
CA SER A 648 -3.25 -22.94 -68.00
C SER A 648 -2.15 -24.00 -68.05
N THR A 649 -2.51 -25.25 -67.75
CA THR A 649 -1.63 -26.42 -67.85
C THR A 649 -1.35 -26.83 -69.30
N LYS A 650 -2.16 -26.34 -70.25
CA LYS A 650 -2.11 -26.70 -71.68
C LYS A 650 -2.35 -28.19 -71.95
N THR A 651 -3.20 -28.81 -71.14
CA THR A 651 -3.55 -30.24 -71.23
C THR A 651 -4.87 -30.49 -71.95
N TRP A 652 -5.31 -29.55 -72.81
CA TRP A 652 -6.51 -29.75 -73.63
C TRP A 652 -6.37 -31.00 -74.50
N GLU A 653 -7.47 -31.74 -74.68
CA GLU A 653 -7.56 -32.99 -75.46
C GLU A 653 -6.69 -34.16 -74.93
N SER A 654 -6.06 -34.01 -73.76
CA SER A 654 -5.20 -35.04 -73.17
C SER A 654 -5.98 -36.16 -72.46
N GLY A 655 -7.32 -36.07 -72.41
CA GLY A 655 -8.18 -37.03 -71.73
C GLY A 655 -8.12 -36.95 -70.20
N VAL A 656 -7.69 -35.81 -69.63
CA VAL A 656 -7.67 -35.56 -68.19
C VAL A 656 -9.10 -35.52 -67.65
N VAL A 657 -9.34 -36.26 -66.59
CA VAL A 657 -10.65 -36.35 -65.93
C VAL A 657 -10.62 -35.91 -64.47
N ARG A 658 -9.44 -35.70 -63.88
CA ARG A 658 -9.33 -35.16 -62.52
C ARG A 658 -7.98 -34.50 -62.26
N ALA A 659 -7.92 -33.57 -61.31
CA ALA A 659 -6.70 -32.99 -60.78
C ALA A 659 -6.67 -33.19 -59.26
N ALA A 660 -5.66 -33.90 -58.75
CA ALA A 660 -5.60 -34.35 -57.36
C ALA A 660 -4.43 -33.69 -56.62
N LEU A 661 -4.66 -33.18 -55.42
CA LEU A 661 -3.57 -32.84 -54.49
C LEU A 661 -3.26 -34.08 -53.65
N GLN A 662 -2.10 -34.69 -53.89
CA GLN A 662 -1.72 -35.99 -53.35
C GLN A 662 -1.13 -35.89 -51.95
N ASP A 663 -1.04 -37.04 -51.28
CA ASP A 663 -0.49 -37.16 -49.93
C ASP A 663 1.00 -36.85 -49.83
N ASP A 664 1.72 -37.02 -50.93
CA ASP A 664 3.14 -36.69 -51.08
C ASP A 664 3.39 -35.20 -51.37
N GLY A 665 2.34 -34.40 -51.51
CA GLY A 665 2.44 -32.96 -51.78
C GLY A 665 2.57 -32.59 -53.23
N ASN A 666 2.38 -33.53 -54.15
CA ASN A 666 2.29 -33.23 -55.56
C ASN A 666 0.85 -32.90 -55.96
N PHE A 667 0.65 -31.87 -56.77
CA PHE A 667 -0.64 -31.58 -57.40
C PHE A 667 -0.60 -32.07 -58.84
N VAL A 668 -1.43 -33.07 -59.19
CA VAL A 668 -1.28 -33.87 -60.41
C VAL A 668 -2.59 -33.99 -61.18
N LEU A 669 -2.53 -33.80 -62.51
CA LEU A 669 -3.64 -34.05 -63.42
C LEU A 669 -3.60 -35.50 -63.91
N TYR A 670 -4.73 -36.19 -63.89
CA TYR A 670 -4.86 -37.59 -64.28
C TYR A 670 -5.86 -37.80 -65.41
N THR A 671 -5.49 -38.65 -66.38
CA THR A 671 -6.41 -39.19 -67.37
C THR A 671 -7.24 -40.34 -66.82
N ALA A 672 -8.31 -40.72 -67.53
CA ALA A 672 -9.12 -41.89 -67.17
C ALA A 672 -8.31 -43.19 -67.12
N GLY A 673 -7.22 -43.29 -67.92
CA GLY A 673 -6.30 -44.43 -67.93
C GLY A 673 -5.19 -44.36 -66.88
N GLY A 674 -5.15 -43.31 -66.04
CA GLY A 674 -4.17 -43.15 -64.96
C GLY A 674 -2.84 -42.50 -65.37
N SER A 675 -2.69 -42.03 -66.61
CA SER A 675 -1.50 -41.26 -67.02
C SER A 675 -1.55 -39.83 -66.45
N SER A 676 -0.38 -39.26 -66.15
CA SER A 676 -0.24 -37.93 -65.53
C SER A 676 0.38 -36.90 -66.49
N PRO A 677 -0.41 -36.26 -67.36
CA PRO A 677 0.11 -35.29 -68.34
C PRO A 677 0.64 -33.99 -67.72
N TRP A 678 0.36 -33.70 -66.45
CA TRP A 678 0.90 -32.54 -65.73
C TRP A 678 1.00 -32.82 -64.23
N ALA A 679 2.05 -32.28 -63.60
CA ALA A 679 2.26 -32.28 -62.15
C ALA A 679 2.93 -30.96 -61.71
N SER A 680 2.76 -30.58 -60.44
CA SER A 680 3.48 -29.44 -59.85
C SER A 680 4.94 -29.74 -59.51
N ASP A 681 5.32 -31.03 -59.50
CA ASP A 681 6.66 -31.54 -59.18
C ASP A 681 7.16 -31.11 -57.79
N THR A 682 6.26 -31.11 -56.81
CA THR A 682 6.51 -30.60 -55.44
C THR A 682 6.71 -31.67 -54.37
N ASP A 683 6.84 -32.94 -54.78
CA ASP A 683 7.15 -34.05 -53.89
C ASP A 683 8.49 -33.82 -53.15
N PRO A 684 8.48 -33.67 -51.81
CA PRO A 684 9.68 -33.42 -50.99
C PRO A 684 10.73 -34.53 -51.08
N THR A 685 10.35 -35.74 -51.50
CA THR A 685 11.27 -36.87 -51.63
C THR A 685 12.05 -36.84 -52.95
N ARG A 686 11.63 -36.01 -53.92
CA ARG A 686 12.28 -35.83 -55.23
C ARG A 686 12.98 -34.48 -55.39
N ASP A 687 12.62 -33.48 -54.60
CA ASP A 687 13.30 -32.18 -54.57
C ASP A 687 14.59 -32.24 -53.73
N LYS A 688 15.76 -32.14 -54.38
CA LYS A 688 17.08 -32.16 -53.73
C LYS A 688 17.40 -30.91 -52.91
N THR A 689 16.55 -29.88 -52.97
CA THR A 689 16.70 -28.62 -52.22
C THR A 689 15.71 -28.49 -51.06
N ALA A 690 14.67 -29.33 -51.01
CA ALA A 690 13.72 -29.39 -49.90
C ALA A 690 14.22 -30.30 -48.77
N ASN A 691 13.80 -30.00 -47.54
CA ASN A 691 14.13 -30.81 -46.37
C ASN A 691 13.44 -32.19 -46.50
N PRO A 692 14.15 -33.33 -46.64
CA PRO A 692 13.57 -34.62 -47.07
C PRO A 692 12.61 -35.31 -46.08
N GLY A 693 12.23 -34.65 -44.99
CA GLY A 693 11.39 -35.19 -43.91
C GLY A 693 10.03 -34.52 -43.75
N VAL A 694 9.65 -33.56 -44.61
CA VAL A 694 8.38 -32.84 -44.49
C VAL A 694 7.26 -33.68 -45.11
N THR A 695 6.62 -34.54 -44.31
CA THR A 695 5.46 -35.34 -44.73
C THR A 695 4.16 -34.65 -44.35
N GLY A 696 3.68 -33.80 -45.25
CA GLY A 696 2.41 -33.09 -45.13
C GLY A 696 2.36 -32.14 -43.93
N PRO A 697 1.31 -31.31 -43.85
CA PRO A 697 0.16 -31.24 -44.76
C PRO A 697 0.32 -30.24 -45.92
N PHE A 698 -0.27 -30.55 -47.08
CA PHE A 698 -0.22 -29.72 -48.29
C PHE A 698 -1.56 -29.05 -48.62
N THR A 699 -1.52 -27.85 -49.17
CA THR A 699 -2.74 -27.08 -49.50
C THR A 699 -2.53 -26.21 -50.74
N LEU A 700 -3.41 -26.35 -51.73
CA LEU A 700 -3.46 -25.49 -52.91
C LEU A 700 -4.48 -24.38 -52.67
N VAL A 701 -4.04 -23.12 -52.73
CA VAL A 701 -4.85 -21.93 -52.44
C VAL A 701 -4.88 -21.02 -53.66
N LEU A 702 -6.08 -20.65 -54.11
CA LEU A 702 -6.34 -19.59 -55.06
C LEU A 702 -6.58 -18.27 -54.29
N GLN A 703 -5.63 -17.36 -54.42
CA GLN A 703 -5.54 -16.12 -53.66
C GLN A 703 -6.18 -14.92 -54.38
N ASP A 704 -6.47 -13.88 -53.59
CA ASP A 704 -7.08 -12.62 -54.06
C ASP A 704 -6.15 -11.74 -54.91
N ASP A 705 -4.88 -12.08 -54.97
CA ASP A 705 -3.86 -11.39 -55.75
C ASP A 705 -3.60 -12.04 -57.13
N ARG A 706 -4.54 -12.92 -57.56
CA ARG A 706 -4.49 -13.73 -58.79
C ARG A 706 -3.54 -14.91 -58.72
N ASN A 707 -2.90 -15.20 -57.58
CA ASN A 707 -1.97 -16.31 -57.49
C ASN A 707 -2.65 -17.63 -57.12
N VAL A 708 -2.17 -18.73 -57.70
CA VAL A 708 -2.48 -20.08 -57.21
C VAL A 708 -1.21 -20.59 -56.54
N VAL A 709 -1.29 -20.99 -55.28
CA VAL A 709 -0.11 -21.31 -54.49
C VAL A 709 -0.31 -22.64 -53.78
N LEU A 710 0.62 -23.56 -54.00
CA LEU A 710 0.72 -24.79 -53.24
C LEU A 710 1.64 -24.57 -52.06
N TYR A 711 1.10 -24.71 -50.86
CA TYR A 711 1.80 -24.62 -49.58
C TYR A 711 2.12 -26.01 -49.04
N GLY A 712 3.29 -26.14 -48.45
CA GLY A 712 3.64 -27.18 -47.48
C GLY A 712 3.84 -26.58 -46.10
N ALA A 713 4.12 -27.42 -45.10
CA ALA A 713 4.32 -27.00 -43.71
C ALA A 713 5.45 -25.98 -43.50
N ASP A 714 6.38 -25.89 -44.45
CA ASP A 714 7.55 -25.00 -44.46
C ASP A 714 7.39 -23.80 -45.42
N GLY A 715 6.21 -23.58 -45.99
CA GLY A 715 5.89 -22.41 -46.81
C GLY A 715 5.51 -22.74 -48.25
N VAL A 716 5.78 -21.81 -49.17
CA VAL A 716 5.38 -21.93 -50.59
C VAL A 716 6.24 -22.98 -51.29
N ARG A 717 5.57 -23.97 -51.91
CA ARG A 717 6.20 -25.05 -52.68
C ARG A 717 6.09 -24.84 -54.18
N TRP A 718 4.95 -24.36 -54.65
CA TRP A 718 4.75 -24.08 -56.07
C TRP A 718 3.75 -22.96 -56.31
N SER A 719 3.95 -22.24 -57.41
CA SER A 719 3.04 -21.23 -57.91
C SER A 719 3.32 -20.99 -59.39
N PRO A 720 2.31 -20.70 -60.23
CA PRO A 720 2.52 -20.29 -61.61
C PRO A 720 3.00 -18.83 -61.72
N ASN A 721 3.29 -18.16 -60.59
CA ASN A 721 3.72 -16.76 -60.51
C ASN A 721 2.77 -15.80 -61.24
N THR A 722 1.47 -16.00 -61.07
CA THR A 722 0.43 -15.15 -61.66
C THR A 722 0.10 -13.93 -60.80
N TYR A 723 0.89 -13.65 -59.76
CA TYR A 723 0.76 -12.50 -58.86
C TYR A 723 0.54 -11.18 -59.62
N ARG A 724 -0.36 -10.33 -59.09
CA ARG A 724 -0.46 -8.91 -59.44
C ARG A 724 -0.41 -8.11 -58.14
N PRO A 725 0.60 -7.27 -57.91
CA PRO A 725 0.66 -6.48 -56.69
C PRO A 725 -0.57 -5.59 -56.56
N ARG A 726 -1.12 -5.51 -55.34
CA ARG A 726 -2.01 -4.39 -54.99
C ARG A 726 -1.23 -3.11 -55.28
N ASN A 727 -1.85 -2.19 -56.02
CA ASN A 727 -1.31 -0.89 -56.43
C ASN A 727 -0.17 -0.34 -55.54
N PRO A 728 0.98 0.08 -56.11
CA PRO A 728 2.00 0.90 -55.43
C PRO A 728 1.54 2.35 -55.13
N GLY A 729 0.26 2.68 -55.36
CA GLY A 729 -0.27 4.02 -55.16
C GLY A 729 -0.80 4.21 -53.75
N LEU A 730 0.11 4.36 -52.78
CA LEU A 730 -0.04 5.12 -51.52
C LEU A 730 1.28 5.06 -50.73
N VAL A 731 2.36 5.51 -51.36
CA VAL A 731 3.53 6.06 -50.65
C VAL A 731 3.78 7.43 -51.28
N GLN A 732 3.04 8.44 -50.80
CA GLN A 732 3.43 9.86 -50.72
C GLN A 732 2.23 10.69 -50.21
N LEU A 733 2.15 10.84 -48.89
CA LEU A 733 2.22 12.10 -48.14
C LEU A 733 2.04 11.82 -46.65
#